data_AF-U3I3T5-F1
#
_entry.id   AF-U3I3T5-F1
#
_cell.length_a   1.000
_cell.length_b   1.000
_cell.length_c   1.000
_cell.angle_alpha   90.00
_cell.angle_beta   90.00
_cell.angle_gamma   90.00
#
_symmetry.space_group_name_H-M   'P 1'
#
loop_
_entity.id
_entity.type
_entity.pdbx_description
1 polymer ?
#
loop_
_entity_poly.entity_id
_entity_poly.type
_entity_poly.pdbx_seq_one_letter_code
_entity_poly.pdbx_strand_id
1 'polypeptide(L)'
;MVAVQQLLQDGRFPHGGLAAHHHLAALPHAASAPLRSPLQNHKTLLREGGGAQPGRCQPCEPKTGAPPALHLRGGSGGRGAATPSQARLGSAQPSPAQPTAPSAASPSPAEPRSEHTAAAGHGAAILSPPPSLHDSQTPGSIPPPASPPLPIPASLPAQPRSASRRRRRCTPPAASSSARSGSAPGPVLPFPSLPFPSPSPPPLSLPSSSSSSSSSSARPGGKMAAAECDVIMAAPEGAGEPESEEEEARREAESFKEQGNAYYAKKDYNEAYNYYTKAIDTCPNNASYYGNRAATLMMLGRFREALGDAQQSVRLDDSFVRGHLREGKCHLSLGNAMAASRCFQRVLELDHKNTQAQQELKNASTVLEYEKIAEVDFEKRDFRKVVFCMDRALEFAPACHRFKILKAECLALLGRYPEAQSVASDILRMDSTNADALYVRGLCLYYEDCIEKAVQFFVQALRMAPDHEKACLACRNAKALKAKKEDGNKAFKEGNYKLAYELYTEALGIDPNNIKTNAKLYCNRGTVNSKLRKLEEAIDDCTNAVKLDDTYIKAYLRRAQCYMDTEQYEDAVRDYEKVYQTEKTKEHKQLLKNAQVELKKSKRKDYYKILGVDKNASEDEIKKAYRKRALMHHPDRHSGASAEVQKEEEKKFKEVGEAFTILSDPKKKARYDSGQDLEEDGLNMGDFDANNIFKAFFGGPGGFSFEASGPGNFFFQFG
;
A
#
# COMPACT_ATOMS: atom_id res chain seq x y z
N MET A 1 40.77 8.73 -9.71
CA MET A 1 41.77 8.13 -10.62
C MET A 1 43.16 8.31 -10.01
N VAL A 2 44.18 7.61 -10.55
CA VAL A 2 45.56 7.55 -10.02
C VAL A 2 45.66 6.86 -8.65
N ALA A 3 45.43 5.54 -8.63
CA ALA A 3 45.86 4.62 -7.56
C ALA A 3 45.77 3.11 -7.94
N VAL A 4 45.59 2.75 -9.22
CA VAL A 4 45.51 1.33 -9.67
C VAL A 4 46.26 1.19 -11.00
N GLN A 5 47.60 1.20 -10.95
CA GLN A 5 48.44 0.99 -12.14
C GLN A 5 49.78 0.32 -11.82
N GLN A 6 49.77 -0.71 -10.98
CA GLN A 6 50.94 -1.59 -10.77
C GLN A 6 50.49 -2.94 -10.20
N LEU A 7 50.08 -3.86 -11.10
CA LEU A 7 50.02 -5.32 -10.89
C LEU A 7 49.67 -6.07 -12.19
N LEU A 8 50.29 -5.68 -13.32
CA LEU A 8 50.19 -6.37 -14.62
C LEU A 8 51.58 -6.47 -15.28
N GLN A 9 52.44 -7.27 -14.67
CA GLN A 9 53.68 -7.77 -15.26
C GLN A 9 53.82 -9.26 -14.93
N ASP A 10 53.11 -10.10 -15.71
CA ASP A 10 53.50 -11.49 -16.02
C ASP A 10 52.56 -12.02 -17.11
N GLY A 11 52.99 -11.89 -18.37
CA GLY A 11 52.14 -12.17 -19.53
C GLY A 11 52.37 -13.56 -20.12
N ARG A 12 51.32 -14.40 -20.16
CA ARG A 12 51.22 -15.54 -21.08
C ARG A 12 49.80 -15.67 -21.65
N PHE A 13 49.66 -15.37 -22.94
CA PHE A 13 48.51 -15.75 -23.76
C PHE A 13 48.73 -17.14 -24.39
N PRO A 14 47.66 -17.81 -24.83
CA PRO A 14 47.49 -18.04 -26.27
C PRO A 14 46.23 -17.34 -26.86
N HIS A 15 46.03 -17.45 -28.18
CA HIS A 15 45.24 -16.51 -29.00
C HIS A 15 43.93 -17.03 -29.60
N GLY A 16 43.06 -16.08 -29.98
CA GLY A 16 41.89 -16.22 -30.86
C GLY A 16 40.58 -15.86 -30.14
N GLY A 17 39.70 -14.98 -30.62
CA GLY A 17 39.57 -14.22 -31.88
C GLY A 17 38.07 -14.18 -32.25
N LEU A 18 37.45 -13.12 -32.78
CA LEU A 18 37.88 -11.82 -33.34
C LEU A 18 36.74 -10.77 -33.20
N ALA A 19 37.05 -9.48 -33.46
CA ALA A 19 36.16 -8.32 -33.74
C ALA A 19 34.72 -8.26 -33.12
N ALA A 20 34.37 -7.36 -32.20
CA ALA A 20 34.46 -5.89 -32.14
C ALA A 20 33.43 -5.10 -32.99
N HIS A 21 32.66 -4.21 -32.34
CA HIS A 21 32.39 -2.84 -32.82
C HIS A 21 31.97 -1.91 -31.67
N HIS A 22 32.31 -0.62 -31.75
CA HIS A 22 32.01 0.39 -30.73
C HIS A 22 30.62 1.00 -30.88
N HIS A 23 29.99 1.40 -29.75
CA HIS A 23 29.70 2.82 -29.49
C HIS A 23 29.37 3.07 -28.01
N LEU A 24 29.80 4.22 -27.47
CA LEU A 24 29.65 4.57 -26.05
C LEU A 24 29.55 6.10 -25.87
N ALA A 25 28.36 6.61 -25.54
CA ALA A 25 28.08 7.95 -24.98
C ALA A 25 26.61 7.94 -24.50
N ALA A 26 26.23 8.10 -23.22
CA ALA A 26 26.57 9.08 -22.17
C ALA A 26 25.45 10.15 -22.01
N LEU A 27 24.72 10.07 -20.90
CA LEU A 27 23.69 11.03 -20.48
C LEU A 27 24.31 12.23 -19.74
N PRO A 28 23.76 13.45 -19.89
CA PRO A 28 24.09 14.58 -19.03
C PRO A 28 23.07 14.74 -17.87
N HIS A 29 23.56 14.93 -16.64
CA HIS A 29 22.77 15.57 -15.59
C HIS A 29 22.67 17.08 -15.86
N ALA A 30 21.51 17.68 -15.59
CA ALA A 30 21.30 19.12 -15.53
C ALA A 30 20.59 19.51 -14.23
N ALA A 31 20.88 20.70 -13.71
CA ALA A 31 20.43 21.17 -12.40
C ALA A 31 19.35 22.27 -12.48
N SER A 32 18.73 22.53 -11.34
CA SER A 32 17.66 23.50 -11.07
C SER A 32 17.85 24.92 -11.61
N ALA A 33 16.74 25.57 -11.99
CA ALA A 33 16.61 27.02 -12.18
C ALA A 33 15.29 27.55 -11.52
N PRO A 34 15.18 28.85 -11.17
CA PRO A 34 14.21 29.31 -10.15
C PRO A 34 13.02 30.13 -10.67
N LEU A 35 12.00 30.34 -9.82
CA LEU A 35 10.89 31.30 -10.05
C LEU A 35 10.61 32.22 -8.84
N ARG A 36 10.04 33.38 -9.17
CA ARG A 36 10.00 34.68 -8.49
C ARG A 36 9.04 34.81 -7.27
N SER A 37 9.50 35.55 -6.23
CA SER A 37 8.91 36.73 -5.52
C SER A 37 7.40 37.09 -5.71
N PRO A 38 6.69 37.79 -4.77
CA PRO A 38 7.19 39.04 -4.12
C PRO A 38 6.54 39.53 -2.77
N LEU A 39 6.98 40.74 -2.29
CA LEU A 39 6.35 41.64 -1.27
C LEU A 39 6.24 41.09 0.20
N GLN A 40 6.12 41.87 1.29
CA GLN A 40 6.27 43.33 1.53
C GLN A 40 6.73 43.67 2.98
N ASN A 41 7.24 44.90 3.16
CA ASN A 41 7.52 45.68 4.38
C ASN A 41 7.00 45.21 5.77
N HIS A 42 7.87 45.30 6.78
CA HIS A 42 7.74 46.35 7.83
C HIS A 42 9.09 46.70 8.49
N LYS A 43 9.21 47.89 9.11
CA LYS A 43 10.50 48.46 9.55
C LYS A 43 10.36 49.37 10.80
N THR A 44 11.03 49.02 11.89
CA THR A 44 11.29 49.82 13.12
C THR A 44 12.45 49.10 13.84
N LEU A 45 13.63 49.67 14.11
CA LEU A 45 13.97 50.78 15.03
C LEU A 45 13.45 50.48 16.46
N LEU A 46 14.27 50.42 17.52
CA LEU A 46 15.46 51.24 17.83
C LEU A 46 16.77 50.45 18.17
N ARG A 47 17.68 51.05 18.96
CA ARG A 47 19.15 50.86 18.94
C ARG A 47 19.72 51.06 20.36
N GLU A 48 20.84 50.39 20.68
CA GLU A 48 21.66 50.51 21.91
C GLU A 48 21.00 49.99 23.21
N GLY A 49 21.74 49.60 24.26
CA GLY A 49 23.20 49.39 24.37
C GLY A 49 23.68 49.37 25.83
N GLY A 50 24.85 48.78 26.08
CA GLY A 50 25.51 48.75 27.40
C GLY A 50 25.16 47.53 28.26
N GLY A 51 26.10 47.14 29.12
CA GLY A 51 25.93 46.07 30.10
C GLY A 51 26.86 46.26 31.30
N ALA A 52 26.48 45.71 32.45
CA ALA A 52 27.31 45.67 33.66
C ALA A 52 26.90 44.54 34.60
N GLN A 53 27.90 43.83 35.15
CA GLN A 53 27.88 43.27 36.51
C GLN A 53 28.84 44.13 37.36
N PRO A 54 28.69 44.27 38.70
CA PRO A 54 29.33 43.30 39.60
C PRO A 54 28.66 43.13 41.00
N GLY A 55 29.20 42.20 41.81
CA GLY A 55 29.05 42.14 43.29
C GLY A 55 27.90 41.25 43.80
N ARG A 56 28.12 40.03 44.32
CA ARG A 56 28.71 39.62 45.63
C ARG A 56 27.96 40.11 46.88
N CYS A 57 27.34 39.18 47.61
CA CYS A 57 27.91 38.61 48.84
C CYS A 57 27.21 37.30 49.27
N GLN A 58 27.86 36.53 50.15
CA GLN A 58 27.36 35.30 50.82
C GLN A 58 27.38 35.56 52.36
N PRO A 59 27.27 34.56 53.28
CA PRO A 59 26.75 33.17 53.22
C PRO A 59 25.73 32.85 54.34
N CYS A 60 25.19 31.62 54.40
CA CYS A 60 24.92 30.92 55.68
C CYS A 60 24.65 29.40 55.52
N GLU A 61 25.38 28.61 56.30
CA GLU A 61 25.22 27.21 56.69
C GLU A 61 26.01 27.05 58.03
N PRO A 62 25.91 25.98 58.87
CA PRO A 62 25.33 24.65 58.61
C PRO A 62 24.55 23.95 59.79
N LYS A 63 24.02 22.74 59.50
CA LYS A 63 24.07 21.48 60.30
C LYS A 63 23.18 21.16 61.54
N THR A 64 22.93 19.85 61.61
CA THR A 64 22.75 18.92 62.77
C THR A 64 21.39 18.73 63.46
N GLY A 65 21.05 17.45 63.68
CA GLY A 65 19.89 16.91 64.41
C GLY A 65 19.65 15.44 64.02
N ALA A 66 19.75 14.50 64.96
CA ALA A 66 19.75 13.04 64.70
C ALA A 66 18.80 12.28 65.69
N PRO A 67 18.64 10.94 65.62
CA PRO A 67 17.39 10.25 65.99
C PRO A 67 17.32 9.81 67.48
N PRO A 68 16.29 9.01 67.85
CA PRO A 68 16.59 7.59 68.06
C PRO A 68 15.52 6.62 67.52
N ALA A 69 15.80 5.31 67.60
CA ALA A 69 14.88 4.21 67.26
C ALA A 69 15.03 3.04 68.25
N LEU A 70 13.96 2.26 68.44
CA LEU A 70 13.89 1.00 69.22
C LEU A 70 12.91 0.05 68.48
N HIS A 71 13.34 -1.13 67.99
CA HIS A 71 13.53 -2.42 68.70
C HIS A 71 12.21 -3.22 68.86
N LEU A 72 12.11 -4.55 68.64
CA LEU A 72 13.10 -5.66 68.58
C LEU A 72 12.65 -6.82 67.66
N ARG A 73 13.64 -7.63 67.18
CA ARG A 73 13.58 -9.08 66.78
C ARG A 73 12.57 -9.51 65.68
N GLY A 74 12.77 -10.61 64.92
CA GLY A 74 13.89 -11.57 64.86
C GLY A 74 13.46 -13.03 65.14
N GLY A 75 13.42 -13.89 64.12
CA GLY A 75 13.05 -15.32 64.23
C GLY A 75 13.17 -16.09 62.90
N SER A 76 13.24 -17.43 62.96
CA SER A 76 13.55 -18.31 61.81
C SER A 76 12.77 -19.65 61.86
N GLY A 77 12.70 -20.36 60.72
CA GLY A 77 12.12 -21.70 60.56
C GLY A 77 10.77 -21.74 59.81
N GLY A 78 10.23 -22.90 59.41
CA GLY A 78 10.87 -24.22 59.34
C GLY A 78 9.96 -25.45 59.60
N ARG A 79 9.44 -26.09 58.53
CA ARG A 79 8.77 -27.43 58.49
C ARG A 79 7.35 -27.57 59.11
N GLY A 80 6.65 -28.64 58.70
CA GLY A 80 5.31 -29.09 59.18
C GLY A 80 4.16 -28.63 58.27
N ALA A 81 3.42 -29.42 57.47
CA ALA A 81 3.09 -30.85 57.38
C ALA A 81 1.89 -31.32 58.26
N ALA A 82 0.70 -31.44 57.63
CA ALA A 82 -0.45 -32.21 58.14
C ALA A 82 -1.46 -32.58 57.02
N THR A 83 -1.85 -33.86 56.98
CA THR A 83 -3.08 -34.44 56.36
C THR A 83 -3.92 -35.04 57.55
N PRO A 84 -5.06 -35.79 57.44
CA PRO A 84 -5.63 -36.54 56.30
C PRO A 84 -7.21 -36.62 56.27
N SER A 85 -7.74 -37.73 55.74
CA SER A 85 -9.16 -38.17 55.59
C SER A 85 -9.90 -37.61 54.35
N GLN A 86 -10.44 -38.38 53.39
CA GLN A 86 -11.26 -39.64 53.37
C GLN A 86 -12.72 -39.45 53.86
N ALA A 87 -13.77 -40.05 53.25
CA ALA A 87 -13.81 -41.07 52.17
C ALA A 87 -15.21 -41.23 51.47
N ARG A 88 -15.22 -41.91 50.30
CA ARG A 88 -16.30 -42.77 49.70
C ARG A 88 -17.63 -42.08 49.25
N LEU A 89 -18.27 -42.34 48.10
CA LEU A 89 -18.57 -43.48 47.18
C LEU A 89 -20.06 -43.91 47.28
N GLY A 90 -20.77 -44.01 46.14
CA GLY A 90 -22.13 -44.60 46.03
C GLY A 90 -22.79 -44.38 44.66
N SER A 91 -23.43 -45.40 44.07
CA SER A 91 -23.98 -45.39 42.69
C SER A 91 -25.10 -46.41 42.48
N ALA A 92 -26.17 -46.09 41.73
CA ALA A 92 -27.17 -47.06 41.20
C ALA A 92 -28.09 -46.53 40.07
N GLN A 93 -28.66 -47.47 39.30
CA GLN A 93 -29.81 -47.41 38.37
C GLN A 93 -30.85 -48.51 38.81
N PRO A 94 -32.06 -48.79 38.23
CA PRO A 94 -32.52 -48.64 36.83
C PRO A 94 -34.04 -48.30 36.58
N SER A 95 -34.61 -48.70 35.42
CA SER A 95 -35.91 -48.34 34.75
C SER A 95 -37.17 -49.15 35.19
N PRO A 96 -38.43 -48.89 34.69
CA PRO A 96 -38.91 -49.38 33.35
C PRO A 96 -40.10 -48.68 32.57
N ALA A 97 -40.09 -48.85 31.23
CA ALA A 97 -41.14 -49.05 30.17
C ALA A 97 -42.57 -48.37 30.02
N GLN A 98 -42.80 -47.77 28.82
CA GLN A 98 -43.98 -47.86 27.85
C GLN A 98 -45.40 -47.24 28.14
N PRO A 99 -46.30 -47.02 27.12
CA PRO A 99 -46.14 -46.68 25.66
C PRO A 99 -47.20 -45.68 25.04
N THR A 100 -47.12 -45.43 23.71
CA THR A 100 -48.10 -44.82 22.74
C THR A 100 -48.06 -43.30 22.40
N ALA A 101 -48.71 -42.92 21.28
CA ALA A 101 -48.59 -41.67 20.46
C ALA A 101 -49.94 -41.41 19.71
N PRO A 102 -50.13 -40.47 18.72
CA PRO A 102 -49.22 -39.47 18.11
C PRO A 102 -49.84 -38.05 17.84
N SER A 103 -49.03 -37.09 17.38
CA SER A 103 -49.30 -36.18 16.21
C SER A 103 -48.11 -35.22 15.98
N ALA A 104 -48.04 -34.56 14.82
CA ALA A 104 -46.91 -33.72 14.40
C ALA A 104 -47.14 -32.21 14.58
N ALA A 105 -46.05 -31.44 14.70
CA ALA A 105 -46.05 -29.97 14.78
C ALA A 105 -44.97 -29.36 13.88
N SER A 106 -45.28 -28.22 13.26
CA SER A 106 -44.40 -27.44 12.37
C SER A 106 -44.20 -26.01 12.92
N PRO A 107 -43.13 -25.27 12.52
CA PRO A 107 -42.69 -24.08 13.24
C PRO A 107 -43.13 -22.72 12.63
N SER A 108 -42.92 -21.67 13.43
CA SER A 108 -42.77 -20.25 13.06
C SER A 108 -43.98 -19.44 12.55
N PRO A 109 -44.16 -18.21 13.06
CA PRO A 109 -44.81 -17.09 12.37
C PRO A 109 -43.84 -15.93 12.08
N ALA A 110 -44.25 -15.02 11.18
CA ALA A 110 -43.54 -13.79 10.82
C ALA A 110 -44.41 -12.53 11.03
N GLU A 111 -43.86 -11.34 10.79
CA GLU A 111 -44.52 -10.04 11.00
C GLU A 111 -45.64 -9.72 9.98
N PRO A 112 -46.59 -8.82 10.31
CA PRO A 112 -47.89 -8.74 9.64
C PRO A 112 -48.01 -7.71 8.49
N ARG A 113 -49.12 -7.82 7.74
CA ARG A 113 -49.71 -6.80 6.87
C ARG A 113 -51.24 -6.77 7.04
N SER A 114 -51.84 -5.61 6.78
CA SER A 114 -53.26 -5.37 6.47
C SER A 114 -53.39 -3.99 5.81
N GLU A 115 -54.37 -3.62 4.98
CA GLU A 115 -55.32 -4.33 4.08
C GLU A 115 -55.86 -3.26 3.06
N HIS A 116 -56.84 -3.39 2.15
CA HIS A 116 -57.92 -4.37 1.86
C HIS A 116 -58.05 -4.62 0.31
N THR A 117 -59.01 -5.46 -0.08
CA THR A 117 -59.85 -5.48 -1.32
C THR A 117 -59.37 -4.76 -2.61
N ALA A 118 -59.16 -5.41 -3.76
CA ALA A 118 -60.11 -6.14 -4.65
C ALA A 118 -61.02 -5.21 -5.53
N ALA A 119 -61.40 -5.53 -6.78
CA ALA A 119 -61.42 -6.82 -7.49
C ALA A 119 -61.32 -6.72 -9.04
N ALA A 120 -61.13 -7.88 -9.70
CA ALA A 120 -61.33 -8.21 -11.13
C ALA A 120 -60.44 -7.52 -12.22
N GLY A 121 -60.06 -8.19 -13.31
CA GLY A 121 -60.16 -9.64 -13.62
C GLY A 121 -59.92 -10.00 -15.10
N HIS A 122 -59.47 -11.25 -15.34
CA HIS A 122 -59.28 -11.93 -16.64
C HIS A 122 -58.16 -11.45 -17.58
N GLY A 123 -57.72 -12.35 -18.48
CA GLY A 123 -56.75 -12.09 -19.56
C GLY A 123 -55.47 -12.91 -19.41
N ALA A 124 -55.21 -13.85 -20.33
CA ALA A 124 -54.05 -14.75 -20.28
C ALA A 124 -53.33 -14.87 -21.64
N ALA A 125 -52.12 -15.45 -21.56
CA ALA A 125 -51.31 -16.04 -22.63
C ALA A 125 -50.40 -15.15 -23.52
N ILE A 126 -49.09 -15.41 -23.37
CA ILE A 126 -48.10 -15.76 -24.42
C ILE A 126 -48.19 -15.02 -25.77
N LEU A 127 -47.20 -14.16 -26.07
CA LEU A 127 -46.28 -14.25 -27.23
C LEU A 127 -45.25 -13.11 -27.21
N SER A 128 -44.22 -13.19 -28.07
CA SER A 128 -43.13 -12.20 -28.24
C SER A 128 -42.84 -12.00 -29.75
N PRO A 129 -41.85 -11.16 -30.09
CA PRO A 129 -41.90 -9.74 -30.52
C PRO A 129 -42.39 -9.61 -32.01
N PRO A 130 -42.02 -8.64 -32.91
CA PRO A 130 -41.33 -7.33 -32.86
C PRO A 130 -42.29 -6.21 -33.37
N PRO A 131 -41.96 -5.10 -34.11
CA PRO A 131 -40.68 -4.49 -34.55
C PRO A 131 -40.58 -2.97 -34.24
N SER A 132 -40.41 -2.10 -35.26
CA SER A 132 -40.11 -0.66 -35.19
C SER A 132 -40.65 0.11 -36.41
N LEU A 133 -40.95 1.43 -36.24
CA LEU A 133 -40.73 2.58 -37.16
C LEU A 133 -41.82 3.70 -37.08
N HIS A 134 -41.39 4.97 -37.16
CA HIS A 134 -42.15 6.21 -37.52
C HIS A 134 -43.38 6.62 -36.65
N ASP A 135 -43.79 7.89 -36.46
CA ASP A 135 -43.24 9.22 -36.81
C ASP A 135 -43.80 10.38 -35.93
N SER A 136 -43.30 11.61 -36.15
CA SER A 136 -43.99 12.93 -36.11
C SER A 136 -43.99 13.87 -34.86
N GLN A 137 -43.67 15.15 -35.16
CA GLN A 137 -44.17 16.43 -34.60
C GLN A 137 -43.75 16.99 -33.20
N THR A 138 -42.75 17.89 -33.21
CA THR A 138 -42.73 19.31 -32.71
C THR A 138 -43.13 19.71 -31.25
N PRO A 139 -42.69 20.90 -30.73
CA PRO A 139 -41.51 21.75 -31.04
C PRO A 139 -40.73 22.33 -29.82
N GLY A 140 -39.46 22.73 -30.05
CA GLY A 140 -38.86 23.97 -29.50
C GLY A 140 -38.31 24.03 -28.06
N SER A 141 -36.99 24.28 -27.92
CA SER A 141 -36.34 24.94 -26.76
C SER A 141 -34.90 25.36 -27.08
N ILE A 142 -34.32 26.27 -26.28
CA ILE A 142 -33.09 27.05 -26.60
C ILE A 142 -31.91 26.66 -25.68
N PRO A 143 -30.67 26.49 -26.20
CA PRO A 143 -29.44 26.42 -25.40
C PRO A 143 -28.74 27.80 -25.22
N PRO A 144 -28.00 28.03 -24.12
CA PRO A 144 -27.34 29.31 -23.81
C PRO A 144 -25.98 29.52 -24.52
N PRO A 145 -25.47 30.77 -24.59
CA PRO A 145 -24.29 31.14 -25.41
C PRO A 145 -22.92 30.97 -24.71
N ALA A 146 -21.86 30.91 -25.53
CA ALA A 146 -20.45 30.86 -25.10
C ALA A 146 -19.73 32.22 -25.24
N SER A 147 -18.60 32.39 -24.53
CA SER A 147 -17.86 33.66 -24.37
C SER A 147 -16.86 33.97 -25.51
N PRO A 148 -16.51 35.25 -25.76
CA PRO A 148 -15.67 35.68 -26.89
C PRO A 148 -14.15 35.65 -26.62
N PRO A 149 -13.30 35.65 -27.67
CA PRO A 149 -11.83 35.65 -27.58
C PRO A 149 -11.20 37.06 -27.49
N LEU A 150 -9.90 37.10 -27.13
CA LEU A 150 -9.10 38.33 -26.99
C LEU A 150 -8.22 38.64 -28.24
N PRO A 151 -7.83 39.91 -28.48
CA PRO A 151 -7.22 40.37 -29.74
C PRO A 151 -5.67 40.35 -29.80
N ILE A 152 -5.15 40.52 -31.02
CA ILE A 152 -3.72 40.54 -31.38
C ILE A 152 -3.27 41.99 -31.72
N PRO A 153 -2.09 42.48 -31.29
CA PRO A 153 -1.56 43.80 -31.67
C PRO A 153 -0.74 43.79 -32.98
N ALA A 154 -0.57 44.97 -33.59
CA ALA A 154 -0.05 45.16 -34.95
C ALA A 154 1.47 45.48 -35.06
N SER A 155 1.92 45.78 -36.29
CA SER A 155 3.33 45.72 -36.76
C SER A 155 4.13 47.04 -36.77
N LEU A 156 5.46 46.90 -36.54
CA LEU A 156 6.63 47.63 -37.08
C LEU A 156 6.52 49.06 -37.64
N PRO A 157 7.56 49.89 -37.37
CA PRO A 157 8.45 50.34 -38.46
C PRO A 157 9.96 50.09 -38.21
N ALA A 158 10.84 50.63 -39.07
CA ALA A 158 12.21 50.12 -39.31
C ALA A 158 13.40 51.00 -38.82
N GLN A 159 14.63 50.53 -39.10
CA GLN A 159 15.94 51.04 -38.63
C GLN A 159 16.44 52.35 -39.28
N PRO A 160 17.49 52.96 -38.70
CA PRO A 160 18.69 53.32 -39.49
C PRO A 160 19.99 52.63 -39.00
N ARG A 161 21.10 52.81 -39.73
CA ARG A 161 22.33 51.98 -39.68
C ARG A 161 23.56 52.64 -39.00
N SER A 162 24.53 51.78 -38.64
CA SER A 162 25.99 51.90 -38.90
C SER A 162 26.96 52.36 -37.77
N ALA A 163 28.26 52.29 -38.11
CA ALA A 163 29.49 52.66 -37.37
C ALA A 163 30.14 51.59 -36.45
N SER A 164 31.46 51.71 -36.26
CA SER A 164 32.34 50.69 -35.64
C SER A 164 33.61 51.30 -35.02
N ARG A 165 34.21 50.66 -33.99
CA ARG A 165 35.68 50.43 -33.85
C ARG A 165 36.18 49.83 -32.51
N ARG A 166 37.33 49.15 -32.63
CA ARG A 166 38.48 49.04 -31.69
C ARG A 166 38.35 48.33 -30.32
N ARG A 167 38.88 47.10 -30.31
CA ARG A 167 40.04 46.62 -29.51
C ARG A 167 40.41 47.37 -28.21
N ARG A 168 40.62 46.60 -27.13
CA ARG A 168 41.86 46.62 -26.31
C ARG A 168 42.13 45.23 -25.68
N ARG A 169 43.40 44.95 -25.34
CA ARG A 169 43.86 43.74 -24.61
C ARG A 169 43.85 44.01 -23.10
N CYS A 170 43.89 42.96 -22.28
CA CYS A 170 45.06 42.66 -21.43
C CYS A 170 45.02 41.21 -20.87
N THR A 171 46.18 40.72 -20.43
CA THR A 171 46.43 39.38 -19.88
C THR A 171 46.76 39.45 -18.38
N PRO A 172 46.47 38.40 -17.58
CA PRO A 172 46.94 38.32 -16.20
C PRO A 172 48.42 37.85 -16.13
N PRO A 173 49.18 38.27 -15.09
CA PRO A 173 50.49 37.70 -14.74
C PRO A 173 50.34 36.45 -13.85
N ALA A 174 51.46 35.85 -13.42
CA ALA A 174 51.48 34.55 -12.75
C ALA A 174 52.39 34.48 -11.49
N ALA A 175 52.23 33.37 -10.76
CA ALA A 175 53.21 32.67 -9.92
C ALA A 175 53.50 33.14 -8.47
N SER A 176 54.17 32.22 -7.74
CA SER A 176 54.68 32.26 -6.35
C SER A 176 53.66 32.14 -5.19
N SER A 177 53.98 31.54 -4.03
CA SER A 177 54.61 30.22 -3.72
C SER A 177 54.62 29.96 -2.18
N SER A 178 55.07 28.76 -1.76
CA SER A 178 55.18 28.21 -0.37
C SER A 178 53.87 27.72 0.26
N ALA A 179 53.70 26.54 0.90
CA ALA A 179 54.53 25.39 1.33
C ALA A 179 54.89 25.31 2.85
N ARG A 180 54.20 24.39 3.57
CA ARG A 180 54.51 23.70 4.86
C ARG A 180 53.24 22.97 5.37
N SER A 181 53.22 21.96 6.25
CA SER A 181 54.12 20.80 6.51
C SER A 181 53.55 19.94 7.67
N GLY A 182 53.55 18.60 7.55
CA GLY A 182 53.22 17.62 8.63
C GLY A 182 51.92 16.83 8.37
N SER A 183 51.77 15.49 8.53
CA SER A 183 52.26 14.46 9.49
C SER A 183 51.42 14.35 10.78
N ALA A 184 50.90 13.20 11.22
CA ALA A 184 50.75 11.85 10.63
C ALA A 184 49.70 11.02 11.43
N PRO A 185 49.09 9.93 10.90
CA PRO A 185 48.02 9.17 11.59
C PRO A 185 48.38 7.73 12.03
N GLY A 186 47.66 7.20 13.03
CA GLY A 186 47.62 5.77 13.38
C GLY A 186 47.29 5.52 14.87
N PRO A 187 47.05 4.25 15.31
CA PRO A 187 46.97 3.01 14.54
C PRO A 187 45.58 2.32 14.55
N VAL A 188 45.45 1.23 13.80
CA VAL A 188 44.29 0.30 13.77
C VAL A 188 44.67 -1.01 14.48
N LEU A 189 43.69 -1.74 15.02
CA LEU A 189 43.86 -3.14 15.49
C LEU A 189 42.89 -4.10 14.78
N PRO A 190 43.24 -5.41 14.64
CA PRO A 190 42.73 -6.25 13.56
C PRO A 190 41.65 -7.27 13.94
N PHE A 191 40.93 -7.78 12.94
CA PHE A 191 40.13 -9.01 13.02
C PHE A 191 41.01 -10.26 12.75
N PRO A 192 40.78 -11.40 13.43
CA PRO A 192 41.42 -12.67 13.12
C PRO A 192 40.65 -13.46 12.03
N SER A 193 41.39 -14.02 11.06
CA SER A 193 40.85 -14.88 10.00
C SER A 193 41.06 -16.37 10.33
N LEU A 194 40.09 -17.23 10.04
CA LEU A 194 40.23 -18.70 10.07
C LEU A 194 39.51 -19.36 8.86
N PRO A 195 39.90 -20.59 8.44
CA PRO A 195 39.80 -20.99 7.04
C PRO A 195 38.61 -21.91 6.65
N PHE A 196 38.35 -21.97 5.35
CA PHE A 196 37.49 -22.98 4.71
C PHE A 196 38.20 -24.33 4.52
N PRO A 197 37.47 -25.46 4.61
CA PRO A 197 37.82 -26.71 3.95
C PRO A 197 37.02 -26.93 2.66
N SER A 198 37.67 -27.49 1.64
CA SER A 198 37.02 -28.06 0.45
C SER A 198 37.22 -29.59 0.43
N PRO A 199 36.36 -30.33 -0.28
CA PRO A 199 36.72 -31.66 -0.77
C PRO A 199 36.46 -31.84 -2.27
N SER A 200 37.36 -32.56 -2.94
CA SER A 200 37.18 -33.08 -4.30
C SER A 200 37.58 -34.56 -4.38
N PRO A 201 36.85 -35.40 -5.12
CA PRO A 201 37.26 -36.77 -5.43
C PRO A 201 38.07 -36.86 -6.76
N PRO A 202 38.85 -37.93 -6.97
CA PRO A 202 39.77 -38.06 -8.10
C PRO A 202 39.14 -38.66 -9.39
N PRO A 203 39.76 -38.47 -10.56
CA PRO A 203 39.41 -39.18 -11.80
C PRO A 203 40.02 -40.60 -11.86
N LEU A 204 39.39 -41.49 -12.62
CA LEU A 204 39.94 -42.80 -13.00
C LEU A 204 40.18 -42.88 -14.51
N SER A 205 41.09 -43.77 -14.92
CA SER A 205 41.79 -43.75 -16.21
C SER A 205 41.21 -44.68 -17.29
N LEU A 206 41.43 -44.28 -18.56
CA LEU A 206 41.24 -45.09 -19.76
C LEU A 206 42.34 -46.17 -19.89
N PRO A 207 42.07 -47.23 -20.69
CA PRO A 207 42.72 -47.36 -22.00
C PRO A 207 41.67 -47.62 -23.11
N SER A 208 41.61 -46.93 -24.25
CA SER A 208 42.62 -46.60 -25.28
C SER A 208 42.87 -47.73 -26.31
N SER A 209 42.19 -47.66 -27.44
CA SER A 209 42.64 -48.25 -28.72
C SER A 209 42.19 -47.38 -29.89
N SER A 210 43.10 -47.09 -30.82
CA SER A 210 42.91 -46.12 -31.90
C SER A 210 42.62 -46.78 -33.26
N SER A 211 41.73 -46.19 -34.05
CA SER A 211 41.83 -46.27 -35.52
C SER A 211 41.23 -45.02 -36.19
N SER A 212 42.01 -44.41 -37.08
CA SER A 212 41.60 -43.27 -37.89
C SER A 212 41.98 -43.53 -39.35
N SER A 213 41.03 -43.46 -40.28
CA SER A 213 41.34 -43.02 -41.66
C SER A 213 40.08 -42.75 -42.49
N SER A 214 40.23 -41.74 -43.35
CA SER A 214 39.26 -41.20 -44.29
C SER A 214 39.08 -42.04 -45.56
N SER A 215 37.82 -42.25 -45.95
CA SER A 215 37.22 -42.11 -47.29
C SER A 215 37.96 -42.44 -48.62
N SER A 216 37.13 -42.90 -49.56
CA SER A 216 37.08 -42.57 -51.01
C SER A 216 38.02 -43.23 -52.04
N SER A 217 37.44 -44.19 -52.77
CA SER A 217 37.39 -44.33 -54.24
C SER A 217 38.67 -44.37 -55.12
N ALA A 218 38.89 -45.52 -55.78
CA ALA A 218 39.13 -45.60 -57.25
C ALA A 218 38.99 -47.06 -57.79
N ARG A 219 38.73 -47.18 -59.10
CA ARG A 219 38.77 -48.39 -59.96
C ARG A 219 39.07 -47.91 -61.41
N PRO A 220 39.40 -48.77 -62.39
CA PRO A 220 39.81 -50.19 -62.34
C PRO A 220 41.11 -50.49 -63.16
N GLY A 221 41.54 -51.76 -63.22
CA GLY A 221 42.36 -52.23 -64.35
C GLY A 221 43.15 -53.53 -64.14
N GLY A 222 43.00 -54.50 -65.06
CA GLY A 222 44.06 -55.48 -65.37
C GLY A 222 43.83 -56.98 -65.15
N LYS A 223 43.44 -57.68 -66.22
CA LYS A 223 43.83 -59.07 -66.60
C LYS A 223 43.53 -60.28 -65.69
N MET A 224 42.56 -61.08 -66.16
CA MET A 224 42.61 -62.54 -66.41
C MET A 224 43.61 -63.44 -65.64
N ALA A 225 43.05 -64.43 -64.94
CA ALA A 225 43.40 -65.86 -65.03
C ALA A 225 42.13 -66.69 -64.76
N ALA A 226 42.15 -68.00 -65.03
CA ALA A 226 40.98 -68.89 -64.90
C ALA A 226 41.38 -70.28 -64.34
N ALA A 227 40.38 -71.14 -64.13
CA ALA A 227 40.42 -72.43 -63.41
C ALA A 227 40.55 -72.29 -61.86
N GLU A 228 40.05 -73.21 -61.04
CA GLU A 228 39.42 -74.52 -61.33
C GLU A 228 38.24 -74.82 -60.37
N CYS A 229 37.54 -75.96 -60.55
CA CYS A 229 36.26 -76.27 -59.90
C CYS A 229 36.37 -77.23 -58.69
N ASP A 230 35.25 -77.34 -57.96
CA ASP A 230 34.90 -78.38 -56.98
C ASP A 230 35.72 -78.39 -55.66
N VAL A 231 35.15 -78.65 -54.48
CA VAL A 231 34.14 -79.67 -54.14
C VAL A 231 32.95 -79.10 -53.34
N ILE A 232 31.74 -79.56 -53.65
CA ILE A 232 30.55 -79.41 -52.81
C ILE A 232 30.57 -80.49 -51.70
N MET A 233 30.50 -80.07 -50.44
CA MET A 233 30.10 -80.93 -49.31
C MET A 233 28.86 -80.34 -48.66
N ALA A 234 27.78 -81.11 -48.60
CA ALA A 234 26.47 -80.65 -48.11
C ALA A 234 26.03 -81.44 -46.87
N ALA A 235 25.95 -80.77 -45.73
CA ALA A 235 25.27 -81.19 -44.50
C ALA A 235 25.24 -80.02 -43.49
N PRO A 236 24.28 -79.97 -42.55
CA PRO A 236 22.85 -80.21 -42.73
C PRO A 236 22.03 -78.99 -42.25
N GLU A 237 20.73 -79.17 -42.00
CA GLU A 237 19.80 -78.11 -41.59
C GLU A 237 19.94 -77.69 -40.10
N GLY A 238 19.61 -76.43 -39.81
CA GLY A 238 18.86 -76.09 -38.58
C GLY A 238 19.63 -75.61 -37.34
N ALA A 239 19.98 -74.33 -37.31
CA ALA A 239 19.98 -73.51 -36.09
C ALA A 239 19.76 -72.03 -36.46
N GLY A 240 18.97 -71.30 -35.69
CA GLY A 240 18.92 -69.83 -35.79
C GLY A 240 20.14 -69.22 -35.12
N GLU A 241 20.71 -68.17 -35.72
CA GLU A 241 21.71 -67.36 -35.05
C GLU A 241 21.07 -66.69 -33.82
N PRO A 242 21.72 -66.65 -32.65
CA PRO A 242 21.17 -65.98 -31.48
C PRO A 242 21.14 -64.48 -31.73
N GLU A 243 19.94 -63.91 -31.78
CA GLU A 243 19.71 -62.47 -31.83
C GLU A 243 20.37 -61.81 -30.62
N SER A 244 21.01 -60.65 -30.80
CA SER A 244 21.92 -60.15 -29.77
C SER A 244 21.19 -59.70 -28.49
N GLU A 245 21.83 -59.84 -27.33
CA GLU A 245 21.27 -59.40 -26.03
C GLU A 245 20.84 -57.92 -26.06
N GLU A 246 21.56 -57.09 -26.83
CA GLU A 246 21.19 -55.69 -27.08
C GLU A 246 19.91 -55.53 -27.94
N GLU A 247 19.60 -56.45 -28.84
CA GLU A 247 18.37 -56.44 -29.65
C GLU A 247 17.17 -56.92 -28.84
N GLU A 248 17.35 -57.91 -27.96
CA GLU A 248 16.33 -58.29 -26.97
C GLU A 248 16.02 -57.12 -26.02
N ALA A 249 17.05 -56.47 -25.46
CA ALA A 249 16.89 -55.28 -24.62
C ALA A 249 16.21 -54.12 -25.37
N ARG A 250 16.55 -53.91 -26.65
CA ARG A 250 15.88 -52.91 -27.52
C ARG A 250 14.38 -53.24 -27.66
N ARG A 251 13.99 -54.48 -27.93
CA ARG A 251 12.59 -54.93 -28.03
C ARG A 251 11.83 -54.76 -26.71
N GLU A 252 12.45 -55.10 -25.58
CA GLU A 252 11.82 -54.91 -24.27
C GLU A 252 11.56 -53.42 -23.99
N ALA A 253 12.55 -52.56 -24.24
CA ALA A 253 12.41 -51.11 -24.13
C ALA A 253 11.34 -50.54 -25.08
N GLU A 254 11.20 -51.10 -26.30
CA GLU A 254 10.12 -50.76 -27.23
C GLU A 254 8.74 -51.20 -26.70
N SER A 255 8.64 -52.37 -26.05
CA SER A 255 7.41 -52.79 -25.39
C SER A 255 7.04 -51.88 -24.22
N PHE A 256 8.00 -51.47 -23.39
CA PHE A 256 7.77 -50.50 -22.32
C PHE A 256 7.40 -49.10 -22.86
N LYS A 257 7.99 -48.66 -23.96
CA LYS A 257 7.59 -47.46 -24.73
C LYS A 257 6.12 -47.54 -25.15
N GLU A 258 5.65 -48.69 -25.66
CA GLU A 258 4.27 -48.88 -26.10
C GLU A 258 3.27 -49.01 -24.96
N GLN A 259 3.63 -49.69 -23.88
CA GLN A 259 2.85 -49.69 -22.63
C GLN A 259 2.72 -48.26 -22.09
N GLY A 260 3.82 -47.49 -22.04
CA GLY A 260 3.82 -46.07 -21.68
C GLY A 260 2.91 -45.21 -22.57
N ASN A 261 2.93 -45.44 -23.90
CA ASN A 261 2.02 -44.78 -24.84
C ASN A 261 0.55 -45.10 -24.53
N ALA A 262 0.24 -46.35 -24.18
CA ALA A 262 -1.12 -46.78 -23.84
C ALA A 262 -1.64 -46.16 -22.53
N TYR A 263 -0.80 -46.06 -21.49
CA TYR A 263 -1.15 -45.34 -20.26
C TYR A 263 -1.26 -43.82 -20.49
N TYR A 264 -0.40 -43.24 -21.34
CA TYR A 264 -0.49 -41.83 -21.73
C TYR A 264 -1.82 -41.51 -22.45
N ALA A 265 -2.26 -42.39 -23.36
CA ALA A 265 -3.55 -42.27 -24.05
C ALA A 265 -4.75 -42.39 -23.08
N LYS A 266 -4.64 -43.22 -22.03
CA LYS A 266 -5.61 -43.30 -20.92
C LYS A 266 -5.57 -42.09 -19.97
N LYS A 267 -4.62 -41.16 -20.15
CA LYS A 267 -4.30 -40.02 -19.26
C LYS A 267 -3.76 -40.42 -17.88
N ASP A 268 -3.30 -41.66 -17.72
CA ASP A 268 -2.58 -42.10 -16.53
C ASP A 268 -1.09 -41.75 -16.69
N TYR A 269 -0.77 -40.50 -16.38
CA TYR A 269 0.58 -39.97 -16.57
C TYR A 269 1.59 -40.50 -15.54
N ASN A 270 1.12 -41.09 -14.42
CA ASN A 270 1.99 -41.69 -13.41
C ASN A 270 2.49 -43.06 -13.89
N GLU A 271 1.59 -43.95 -14.30
CA GLU A 271 2.04 -45.23 -14.85
C GLU A 271 2.76 -45.06 -16.19
N ALA A 272 2.35 -44.11 -17.03
CA ALA A 272 3.11 -43.78 -18.23
C ALA A 272 4.55 -43.33 -17.91
N TYR A 273 4.76 -42.52 -16.86
CA TYR A 273 6.09 -42.14 -16.39
C TYR A 273 6.91 -43.35 -15.87
N ASN A 274 6.27 -44.30 -15.18
CA ASN A 274 6.91 -45.53 -14.72
C ASN A 274 7.39 -46.37 -15.92
N TYR A 275 6.54 -46.59 -16.93
CA TYR A 275 6.90 -47.38 -18.11
C TYR A 275 7.93 -46.70 -19.02
N TYR A 276 7.87 -45.38 -19.22
CA TYR A 276 8.95 -44.68 -19.94
C TYR A 276 10.27 -44.66 -19.16
N THR A 277 10.23 -44.71 -17.83
CA THR A 277 11.46 -44.84 -17.02
C THR A 277 12.08 -46.23 -17.22
N LYS A 278 11.31 -47.32 -17.14
CA LYS A 278 11.79 -48.67 -17.50
C LYS A 278 12.41 -48.73 -18.90
N ALA A 279 11.77 -48.11 -19.91
CA ALA A 279 12.32 -48.05 -21.27
C ALA A 279 13.68 -47.33 -21.35
N ILE A 280 13.89 -46.29 -20.53
CA ILE A 280 15.16 -45.57 -20.41
C ILE A 280 16.20 -46.40 -19.64
N ASP A 281 15.79 -47.09 -18.57
CA ASP A 281 16.68 -47.92 -17.76
C ASP A 281 17.20 -49.14 -18.55
N THR A 282 16.35 -49.77 -19.38
CA THR A 282 16.75 -50.84 -20.31
C THR A 282 17.57 -50.31 -21.51
N CYS A 283 17.31 -49.09 -22.00
CA CYS A 283 17.95 -48.54 -23.20
C CYS A 283 18.15 -47.01 -23.14
N PRO A 284 19.21 -46.51 -22.48
CA PRO A 284 19.41 -45.09 -22.19
C PRO A 284 19.87 -44.22 -23.38
N ASN A 285 20.06 -44.80 -24.57
CA ASN A 285 20.58 -44.08 -25.74
C ASN A 285 19.50 -43.65 -26.75
N ASN A 286 18.20 -43.84 -26.46
CA ASN A 286 17.11 -43.52 -27.39
C ASN A 286 16.43 -42.17 -27.06
N ALA A 287 16.61 -41.17 -27.92
CA ALA A 287 16.01 -39.84 -27.80
C ALA A 287 14.47 -39.85 -27.61
N SER A 288 13.77 -40.81 -28.22
CA SER A 288 12.31 -40.92 -28.19
C SER A 288 11.76 -41.15 -26.78
N TYR A 289 12.44 -41.97 -25.97
CA TYR A 289 11.96 -42.33 -24.62
C TYR A 289 12.00 -41.12 -23.69
N TYR A 290 13.13 -40.39 -23.64
CA TYR A 290 13.25 -39.13 -22.89
C TYR A 290 12.25 -38.10 -23.39
N GLY A 291 12.03 -37.99 -24.71
CA GLY A 291 11.01 -37.09 -25.25
C GLY A 291 9.61 -37.43 -24.76
N ASN A 292 9.25 -38.71 -24.66
CA ASN A 292 7.92 -39.12 -24.21
C ASN A 292 7.78 -39.04 -22.68
N ARG A 293 8.85 -39.26 -21.91
CA ARG A 293 8.86 -38.99 -20.46
C ARG A 293 8.81 -37.50 -20.14
N ALA A 294 9.46 -36.65 -20.93
CA ALA A 294 9.28 -35.20 -20.85
C ALA A 294 7.80 -34.82 -21.06
N ALA A 295 7.09 -35.48 -22.01
CA ALA A 295 5.67 -35.24 -22.21
C ALA A 295 4.80 -35.67 -21.02
N THR A 296 5.07 -36.80 -20.35
CA THR A 296 4.35 -37.13 -19.08
C THR A 296 4.65 -36.14 -17.99
N LEU A 297 5.91 -35.73 -17.83
CA LEU A 297 6.30 -34.75 -16.82
C LEU A 297 5.65 -33.37 -17.06
N MET A 298 5.48 -32.93 -18.32
CA MET A 298 4.69 -31.74 -18.66
C MET A 298 3.22 -31.88 -18.24
N MET A 299 2.58 -33.03 -18.51
CA MET A 299 1.18 -33.28 -18.12
C MET A 299 1.01 -33.42 -16.60
N LEU A 300 2.05 -33.84 -15.88
CA LEU A 300 2.13 -33.83 -14.41
C LEU A 300 2.52 -32.47 -13.81
N GLY A 301 2.75 -31.43 -14.63
CA GLY A 301 3.20 -30.11 -14.17
C GLY A 301 4.65 -30.04 -13.68
N ARG A 302 5.43 -31.12 -13.83
CA ARG A 302 6.84 -31.25 -13.41
C ARG A 302 7.81 -30.65 -14.44
N PHE A 303 7.52 -29.42 -14.88
CA PHE A 303 8.21 -28.75 -16.01
C PHE A 303 9.74 -28.65 -15.87
N ARG A 304 10.27 -28.55 -14.63
CA ARG A 304 11.71 -28.47 -14.38
C ARG A 304 12.44 -29.78 -14.70
N GLU A 305 11.78 -30.92 -14.46
CA GLU A 305 12.30 -32.25 -14.78
C GLU A 305 12.04 -32.58 -16.26
N ALA A 306 10.86 -32.19 -16.78
CA ALA A 306 10.53 -32.31 -18.19
C ALA A 306 11.54 -31.58 -19.10
N LEU A 307 12.05 -30.43 -18.66
CA LEU A 307 13.12 -29.71 -19.35
C LEU A 307 14.41 -30.54 -19.45
N GLY A 308 14.81 -31.20 -18.36
CA GLY A 308 16.02 -32.03 -18.33
C GLY A 308 15.93 -33.24 -19.27
N ASP A 309 14.78 -33.92 -19.28
CA ASP A 309 14.49 -35.01 -20.22
C ASP A 309 14.40 -34.50 -21.67
N ALA A 310 13.74 -33.36 -21.94
CA ALA A 310 13.67 -32.79 -23.28
C ALA A 310 15.05 -32.41 -23.82
N GLN A 311 15.91 -31.84 -22.97
CA GLN A 311 17.31 -31.56 -23.30
C GLN A 311 18.15 -32.81 -23.49
N GLN A 312 17.87 -33.91 -22.78
CA GLN A 312 18.52 -35.20 -23.04
C GLN A 312 18.07 -35.81 -24.37
N SER A 313 16.79 -35.67 -24.70
CA SER A 313 16.22 -36.05 -26.00
C SER A 313 16.93 -35.33 -27.16
N VAL A 314 17.11 -34.00 -27.06
CA VAL A 314 17.84 -33.18 -28.05
C VAL A 314 19.35 -33.49 -28.08
N ARG A 315 19.98 -33.80 -26.94
CA ARG A 315 21.40 -34.22 -26.91
C ARG A 315 21.66 -35.57 -27.57
N LEU A 316 20.67 -36.46 -27.60
CA LEU A 316 20.77 -37.77 -28.26
C LEU A 316 20.43 -37.67 -29.75
N ASP A 317 19.52 -36.78 -30.15
CA ASP A 317 19.20 -36.49 -31.55
C ASP A 317 18.77 -35.01 -31.73
N ASP A 318 19.68 -34.18 -32.26
CA ASP A 318 19.39 -32.77 -32.57
C ASP A 318 18.41 -32.61 -33.76
N SER A 319 18.23 -33.64 -34.59
CA SER A 319 17.21 -33.63 -35.65
C SER A 319 15.81 -33.93 -35.11
N PHE A 320 15.67 -34.34 -33.84
CA PHE A 320 14.40 -34.69 -33.22
C PHE A 320 13.53 -33.46 -32.96
N VAL A 321 12.78 -33.04 -33.97
CA VAL A 321 11.84 -31.89 -33.95
C VAL A 321 10.93 -31.91 -32.72
N ARG A 322 10.47 -33.09 -32.28
CA ARG A 322 9.62 -33.25 -31.08
C ARG A 322 10.38 -32.95 -29.78
N GLY A 323 11.70 -33.18 -29.72
CA GLY A 323 12.57 -32.83 -28.60
C GLY A 323 12.65 -31.32 -28.42
N HIS A 324 13.13 -30.61 -29.44
CA HIS A 324 13.22 -29.13 -29.45
C HIS A 324 11.88 -28.46 -29.14
N LEU A 325 10.77 -28.98 -29.69
CA LEU A 325 9.44 -28.44 -29.43
C LEU A 325 8.99 -28.64 -27.97
N ARG A 326 9.33 -29.78 -27.35
CA ARG A 326 9.06 -30.06 -25.92
C ARG A 326 9.97 -29.22 -25.02
N GLU A 327 11.24 -29.06 -25.36
CA GLU A 327 12.18 -28.19 -24.65
C GLU A 327 11.71 -26.74 -24.64
N GLY A 328 11.35 -26.19 -25.81
CA GLY A 328 10.84 -24.83 -25.94
C GLY A 328 9.57 -24.59 -25.11
N LYS A 329 8.64 -25.55 -25.10
CA LYS A 329 7.42 -25.48 -24.26
C LYS A 329 7.76 -25.53 -22.77
N CYS A 330 8.73 -26.35 -22.35
CA CYS A 330 9.18 -26.39 -20.95
C CYS A 330 9.84 -25.06 -20.55
N HIS A 331 10.71 -24.50 -21.39
CA HIS A 331 11.28 -23.17 -21.18
C HIS A 331 10.21 -22.08 -21.08
N LEU A 332 9.20 -22.08 -21.97
CA LEU A 332 8.10 -21.10 -21.94
C LEU A 332 7.27 -21.24 -20.66
N SER A 333 6.88 -22.47 -20.29
CA SER A 333 6.11 -22.75 -19.06
C SER A 333 6.82 -22.30 -17.79
N LEU A 334 8.15 -22.35 -17.77
CA LEU A 334 9.02 -21.90 -16.68
C LEU A 334 9.35 -20.38 -16.72
N GLY A 335 8.89 -19.65 -17.74
CA GLY A 335 9.17 -18.20 -17.89
C GLY A 335 10.57 -17.87 -18.42
N ASN A 336 11.18 -18.78 -19.19
CA ASN A 336 12.47 -18.59 -19.88
C ASN A 336 12.24 -18.29 -21.37
N ALA A 337 11.46 -17.26 -21.69
CA ALA A 337 10.98 -17.02 -23.05
C ALA A 337 12.10 -16.79 -24.09
N MET A 338 13.24 -16.19 -23.70
CA MET A 338 14.44 -16.07 -24.56
C MET A 338 15.11 -17.41 -24.91
N ALA A 339 14.89 -18.47 -24.13
CA ALA A 339 15.33 -19.83 -24.48
C ALA A 339 14.26 -20.51 -25.35
N ALA A 340 12.99 -20.41 -24.95
CA ALA A 340 11.86 -20.95 -25.71
C ALA A 340 11.84 -20.48 -27.17
N SER A 341 12.02 -19.18 -27.42
CA SER A 341 12.09 -18.62 -28.78
C SER A 341 13.19 -19.26 -29.64
N ARG A 342 14.36 -19.59 -29.05
CA ARG A 342 15.45 -20.24 -29.78
C ARG A 342 15.14 -21.70 -30.10
N CYS A 343 14.55 -22.45 -29.17
CA CYS A 343 14.07 -23.81 -29.43
C CYS A 343 13.00 -23.83 -30.54
N PHE A 344 12.06 -22.88 -30.53
CA PHE A 344 11.03 -22.79 -31.59
C PHE A 344 11.59 -22.30 -32.92
N GLN A 345 12.60 -21.44 -32.94
CA GLN A 345 13.36 -21.10 -34.16
C GLN A 345 14.07 -22.34 -34.72
N ARG A 346 14.74 -23.14 -33.88
CA ARG A 346 15.38 -24.40 -34.28
C ARG A 346 14.38 -25.41 -34.85
N VAL A 347 13.17 -25.51 -34.28
CA VAL A 347 12.08 -26.30 -34.88
C VAL A 347 11.71 -25.80 -36.28
N LEU A 348 11.69 -24.48 -36.52
CA LEU A 348 11.34 -23.91 -37.83
C LEU A 348 12.47 -23.99 -38.86
N GLU A 349 13.72 -24.16 -38.44
CA GLU A 349 14.84 -24.54 -39.32
C GLU A 349 14.72 -25.99 -39.81
N LEU A 350 14.30 -26.90 -38.93
CA LEU A 350 14.14 -28.34 -39.21
C LEU A 350 12.81 -28.66 -39.94
N ASP A 351 11.72 -28.02 -39.54
CA ASP A 351 10.37 -28.13 -40.12
C ASP A 351 9.77 -26.72 -40.30
N HIS A 352 10.05 -26.13 -41.46
CA HIS A 352 9.56 -24.80 -41.82
C HIS A 352 8.03 -24.69 -41.94
N LYS A 353 7.29 -25.81 -41.92
CA LYS A 353 5.82 -25.86 -41.99
C LYS A 353 5.17 -26.01 -40.61
N ASN A 354 5.95 -26.07 -39.54
CA ASN A 354 5.46 -26.34 -38.19
C ASN A 354 4.60 -25.20 -37.62
N THR A 355 3.29 -25.23 -37.90
CA THR A 355 2.32 -24.22 -37.43
C THR A 355 2.30 -24.10 -35.91
N GLN A 356 2.55 -25.18 -35.17
CA GLN A 356 2.63 -25.15 -33.71
C GLN A 356 3.85 -24.34 -33.23
N ALA A 357 5.05 -24.56 -33.79
CA ALA A 357 6.22 -23.75 -33.43
C ALA A 357 6.06 -22.27 -33.83
N GLN A 358 5.39 -21.97 -34.94
CA GLN A 358 5.05 -20.59 -35.31
C GLN A 358 4.09 -19.91 -34.32
N GLN A 359 3.18 -20.67 -33.70
CA GLN A 359 2.29 -20.18 -32.63
C GLN A 359 3.04 -19.99 -31.31
N GLU A 360 3.82 -20.99 -30.89
CA GLU A 360 4.55 -20.93 -29.61
C GLU A 360 5.69 -19.90 -29.63
N LEU A 361 6.30 -19.64 -30.79
CA LEU A 361 7.24 -18.52 -30.97
C LEU A 361 6.56 -17.16 -30.77
N LYS A 362 5.29 -17.01 -31.21
CA LYS A 362 4.50 -15.81 -30.93
C LYS A 362 4.19 -15.69 -29.44
N ASN A 363 3.78 -16.79 -28.79
CA ASN A 363 3.54 -16.85 -27.34
C ASN A 363 4.81 -16.49 -26.53
N ALA A 364 5.99 -16.94 -26.96
CA ALA A 364 7.25 -16.54 -26.36
C ALA A 364 7.55 -15.05 -26.56
N SER A 365 7.27 -14.50 -27.75
CA SER A 365 7.45 -13.06 -28.02
C SER A 365 6.50 -12.16 -27.22
N THR A 366 5.26 -12.57 -26.96
CA THR A 366 4.33 -11.79 -26.12
C THR A 366 4.72 -11.81 -24.65
N VAL A 367 5.21 -12.93 -24.12
CA VAL A 367 5.78 -12.99 -22.76
C VAL A 367 6.96 -12.02 -22.62
N LEU A 368 7.88 -11.98 -23.60
CA LEU A 368 9.03 -11.06 -23.56
C LEU A 368 8.61 -9.57 -23.55
N GLU A 369 7.58 -9.19 -24.31
CA GLU A 369 7.09 -7.81 -24.26
C GLU A 369 6.36 -7.51 -22.94
N TYR A 370 5.62 -8.47 -22.34
CA TYR A 370 5.05 -8.31 -21.00
C TYR A 370 6.12 -8.20 -19.90
N GLU A 371 7.23 -8.92 -19.99
CA GLU A 371 8.38 -8.76 -19.08
C GLU A 371 8.95 -7.34 -19.17
N LYS A 372 9.26 -6.88 -20.39
CA LYS A 372 9.83 -5.56 -20.66
C LYS A 372 8.92 -4.40 -20.25
N ILE A 373 7.60 -4.53 -20.47
CA ILE A 373 6.61 -3.55 -19.98
C ILE A 373 6.58 -3.56 -18.45
N ALA A 374 6.60 -4.74 -17.82
CA ALA A 374 6.59 -4.88 -16.37
C ALA A 374 7.84 -4.29 -15.70
N GLU A 375 9.04 -4.47 -16.26
CA GLU A 375 10.27 -3.83 -15.78
C GLU A 375 10.13 -2.29 -15.81
N VAL A 376 9.77 -1.74 -16.96
CA VAL A 376 9.64 -0.29 -17.19
C VAL A 376 8.53 0.35 -16.36
N ASP A 377 7.41 -0.34 -16.10
CA ASP A 377 6.34 0.16 -15.23
C ASP A 377 6.60 -0.10 -13.74
N PHE A 378 7.45 -1.06 -13.37
CA PHE A 378 7.93 -1.24 -11.99
C PHE A 378 8.84 -0.07 -11.56
N GLU A 379 9.73 0.39 -12.43
CA GLU A 379 10.55 1.60 -12.20
C GLU A 379 9.69 2.85 -11.99
N LYS A 380 8.62 3.02 -12.79
CA LYS A 380 7.62 4.09 -12.62
C LYS A 380 6.73 3.91 -11.38
N ARG A 381 6.83 2.77 -10.70
CA ARG A 381 5.98 2.35 -9.57
C ARG A 381 4.49 2.16 -9.93
N ASP A 382 4.16 1.92 -11.20
CA ASP A 382 2.81 1.54 -11.63
C ASP A 382 2.60 0.02 -11.44
N PHE A 383 2.62 -0.38 -10.17
CA PHE A 383 2.46 -1.78 -9.76
C PHE A 383 1.13 -2.41 -10.24
N ARG A 384 0.14 -1.60 -10.63
CA ARG A 384 -1.13 -2.09 -11.19
C ARG A 384 -0.93 -2.66 -12.59
N LYS A 385 -0.17 -1.97 -13.45
CA LYS A 385 0.22 -2.48 -14.77
C LYS A 385 1.16 -3.68 -14.66
N VAL A 386 2.10 -3.67 -13.71
CA VAL A 386 2.99 -4.81 -13.46
C VAL A 386 2.19 -6.08 -13.11
N VAL A 387 1.21 -5.98 -12.20
CA VAL A 387 0.31 -7.12 -11.86
C VAL A 387 -0.44 -7.61 -13.10
N PHE A 388 -1.01 -6.70 -13.91
CA PHE A 388 -1.70 -7.08 -15.16
C PHE A 388 -0.77 -7.78 -16.16
N CYS A 389 0.45 -7.28 -16.37
CA CYS A 389 1.42 -7.88 -17.28
C CYS A 389 1.91 -9.24 -16.78
N MET A 390 2.12 -9.41 -15.46
CA MET A 390 2.43 -10.70 -14.86
C MET A 390 1.26 -11.69 -14.96
N ASP A 391 0.01 -11.25 -14.81
CA ASP A 391 -1.16 -12.10 -15.02
C ASP A 391 -1.26 -12.58 -16.47
N ARG A 392 -1.05 -11.70 -17.46
CA ARG A 392 -1.00 -12.08 -18.88
C ARG A 392 0.18 -12.99 -19.21
N ALA A 393 1.36 -12.77 -18.62
CA ALA A 393 2.51 -13.65 -18.81
C ALA A 393 2.29 -15.04 -18.20
N LEU A 394 1.58 -15.14 -17.06
CA LEU A 394 1.26 -16.41 -16.38
C LEU A 394 0.25 -17.28 -17.14
N GLU A 395 -0.53 -16.73 -18.06
CA GLU A 395 -1.38 -17.51 -18.98
C GLU A 395 -0.55 -18.39 -19.94
N PHE A 396 0.67 -17.97 -20.28
CA PHE A 396 1.62 -18.74 -21.11
C PHE A 396 2.71 -19.44 -20.28
N ALA A 397 3.06 -18.89 -19.12
CA ALA A 397 4.16 -19.36 -18.25
C ALA A 397 3.67 -19.78 -16.84
N PRO A 398 2.72 -20.74 -16.71
CA PRO A 398 2.03 -21.02 -15.45
C PRO A 398 2.93 -21.60 -14.33
N ALA A 399 4.13 -22.09 -14.67
CA ALA A 399 5.12 -22.58 -13.70
C ALA A 399 6.22 -21.56 -13.35
N CYS A 400 6.20 -20.35 -13.93
CA CYS A 400 7.18 -19.31 -13.63
C CYS A 400 7.02 -18.78 -12.20
N HIS A 401 7.89 -19.21 -11.28
CA HIS A 401 7.92 -18.67 -9.92
C HIS A 401 8.27 -17.17 -9.91
N ARG A 402 9.20 -16.72 -10.78
CA ARG A 402 9.61 -15.30 -10.89
C ARG A 402 8.42 -14.36 -11.14
N PHE A 403 7.51 -14.70 -12.05
CA PHE A 403 6.32 -13.88 -12.32
C PHE A 403 5.32 -13.88 -11.15
N LYS A 404 5.12 -15.03 -10.50
CA LYS A 404 4.28 -15.13 -9.30
C LYS A 404 4.83 -14.30 -8.14
N ILE A 405 6.15 -14.34 -7.93
CA ILE A 405 6.88 -13.54 -6.94
C ILE A 405 6.76 -12.04 -7.24
N LEU A 406 7.06 -11.61 -8.47
CA LEU A 406 6.98 -10.20 -8.86
C LEU A 406 5.54 -9.66 -8.76
N LYS A 407 4.54 -10.46 -9.16
CA LYS A 407 3.12 -10.17 -8.94
C LYS A 407 2.82 -10.00 -7.44
N ALA A 408 3.29 -10.91 -6.59
CA ALA A 408 3.04 -10.88 -5.15
C ALA A 408 3.74 -9.69 -4.45
N GLU A 409 4.96 -9.35 -4.86
CA GLU A 409 5.67 -8.14 -4.43
C GLU A 409 4.86 -6.87 -4.78
N CYS A 410 4.40 -6.77 -6.03
CA CYS A 410 3.57 -5.64 -6.48
C CYS A 410 2.21 -5.59 -5.77
N LEU A 411 1.59 -6.74 -5.47
CA LEU A 411 0.36 -6.81 -4.68
C LEU A 411 0.60 -6.33 -3.23
N ALA A 412 1.72 -6.69 -2.60
CA ALA A 412 2.09 -6.19 -1.29
C ALA A 412 2.32 -4.67 -1.29
N LEU A 413 3.01 -4.14 -2.31
CA LEU A 413 3.24 -2.70 -2.51
C LEU A 413 1.95 -1.92 -2.84
N LEU A 414 0.92 -2.59 -3.36
CA LEU A 414 -0.43 -2.05 -3.56
C LEU A 414 -1.35 -2.18 -2.33
N GLY A 415 -0.87 -2.74 -1.21
CA GLY A 415 -1.67 -2.98 -0.01
C GLY A 415 -2.58 -4.21 -0.07
N ARG A 416 -2.51 -5.03 -1.13
CA ARG A 416 -3.31 -6.25 -1.33
C ARG A 416 -2.67 -7.46 -0.64
N TYR A 417 -2.38 -7.31 0.65
CA TYR A 417 -1.60 -8.27 1.44
C TYR A 417 -2.14 -9.71 1.42
N PRO A 418 -3.47 -9.99 1.52
CA PRO A 418 -3.96 -11.37 1.54
C PRO A 418 -3.63 -12.16 0.26
N GLU A 419 -3.72 -11.51 -0.90
CA GLU A 419 -3.42 -12.12 -2.20
C GLU A 419 -1.92 -12.38 -2.35
N ALA A 420 -1.08 -11.41 -1.95
CA ALA A 420 0.37 -11.57 -1.90
C ALA A 420 0.80 -12.70 -0.94
N GLN A 421 0.16 -12.78 0.24
CA GLN A 421 0.42 -13.82 1.23
C GLN A 421 0.01 -15.22 0.75
N SER A 422 -1.08 -15.34 -0.03
CA SER A 422 -1.44 -16.62 -0.67
C SER A 422 -0.34 -17.06 -1.62
N VAL A 423 -0.01 -16.24 -2.62
CA VAL A 423 0.97 -16.59 -3.66
C VAL A 423 2.35 -16.91 -3.05
N ALA A 424 2.80 -16.14 -2.05
CA ALA A 424 4.04 -16.44 -1.33
C ALA A 424 3.94 -17.77 -0.55
N SER A 425 2.81 -18.07 0.08
CA SER A 425 2.61 -19.33 0.82
C SER A 425 2.48 -20.55 -0.11
N ASP A 426 1.91 -20.38 -1.29
CA ASP A 426 1.83 -21.42 -2.32
C ASP A 426 3.21 -21.81 -2.82
N ILE A 427 4.10 -20.83 -3.05
CA ILE A 427 5.50 -21.09 -3.42
C ILE A 427 6.27 -21.72 -2.25
N LEU A 428 6.14 -21.19 -1.02
CA LEU A 428 6.84 -21.72 0.17
C LEU A 428 6.39 -23.14 0.59
N ARG A 429 5.25 -23.61 0.09
CA ARG A 429 4.78 -25.00 0.21
C ARG A 429 5.46 -25.94 -0.78
N MET A 430 5.96 -25.44 -1.91
CA MET A 430 6.71 -26.20 -2.92
C MET A 430 8.23 -26.09 -2.73
N ASP A 431 8.70 -24.91 -2.33
CA ASP A 431 10.10 -24.55 -2.08
C ASP A 431 10.16 -23.64 -0.84
N SER A 432 10.34 -24.25 0.34
CA SER A 432 10.44 -23.52 1.62
C SER A 432 11.75 -22.75 1.80
N THR A 433 12.72 -22.93 0.88
CA THR A 433 14.01 -22.23 0.84
C THR A 433 13.99 -21.00 -0.06
N ASN A 434 12.87 -20.72 -0.73
CA ASN A 434 12.76 -19.64 -1.71
C ASN A 434 12.95 -18.24 -1.09
N ALA A 435 14.13 -17.64 -1.28
CA ALA A 435 14.50 -16.37 -0.65
C ALA A 435 13.53 -15.23 -0.99
N ASP A 436 13.12 -15.09 -2.25
CA ASP A 436 12.21 -14.02 -2.67
C ASP A 436 10.79 -14.22 -2.10
N ALA A 437 10.27 -15.45 -2.04
CA ALA A 437 8.96 -15.71 -1.44
C ALA A 437 8.98 -15.49 0.10
N LEU A 438 10.09 -15.79 0.77
CA LEU A 438 10.33 -15.40 2.17
C LEU A 438 10.36 -13.88 2.33
N TYR A 439 11.03 -13.16 1.41
CA TYR A 439 11.05 -11.70 1.37
C TYR A 439 9.66 -11.09 1.19
N VAL A 440 8.87 -11.54 0.20
CA VAL A 440 7.49 -11.07 -0.02
C VAL A 440 6.60 -11.33 1.19
N ARG A 441 6.73 -12.50 1.83
CA ARG A 441 6.02 -12.83 3.08
C ARG A 441 6.41 -11.88 4.22
N GLY A 442 7.69 -11.53 4.34
CA GLY A 442 8.16 -10.48 5.25
C GLY A 442 7.62 -9.09 4.90
N LEU A 443 7.55 -8.75 3.61
CA LEU A 443 7.09 -7.45 3.10
C LEU A 443 5.62 -7.20 3.43
N CYS A 444 4.75 -8.20 3.28
CA CYS A 444 3.36 -8.13 3.72
C CYS A 444 3.26 -7.81 5.22
N LEU A 445 3.94 -8.58 6.06
CA LEU A 445 3.94 -8.40 7.52
C LEU A 445 4.54 -7.05 7.95
N TYR A 446 5.49 -6.52 7.19
CA TYR A 446 6.12 -5.21 7.44
C TYR A 446 5.13 -4.05 7.20
N TYR A 447 4.37 -4.09 6.12
CA TYR A 447 3.32 -3.10 5.83
C TYR A 447 2.04 -3.30 6.65
N GLU A 448 1.88 -4.46 7.30
CA GLU A 448 0.87 -4.70 8.33
C GLU A 448 1.30 -4.23 9.75
N ASP A 449 2.46 -3.57 9.90
CA ASP A 449 3.10 -3.18 11.19
C ASP A 449 3.40 -4.38 12.12
N CYS A 450 3.42 -5.60 11.58
CA CYS A 450 3.90 -6.81 12.25
C CYS A 450 5.43 -6.94 12.13
N ILE A 451 6.15 -5.84 12.41
CA ILE A 451 7.57 -5.63 12.11
C ILE A 451 8.47 -6.75 12.65
N GLU A 452 8.16 -7.30 13.83
CA GLU A 452 8.97 -8.35 14.46
C GLU A 452 8.95 -9.67 13.67
N LYS A 453 7.76 -10.08 13.19
CA LYS A 453 7.61 -11.25 12.32
C LYS A 453 8.21 -10.99 10.94
N ALA A 454 8.07 -9.77 10.42
CA ALA A 454 8.68 -9.38 9.16
C ALA A 454 10.21 -9.51 9.20
N VAL A 455 10.86 -9.02 10.27
CA VAL A 455 12.31 -9.15 10.47
C VAL A 455 12.76 -10.61 10.57
N GLN A 456 11.96 -11.50 11.16
CA GLN A 456 12.25 -12.94 11.15
C GLN A 456 12.28 -13.50 9.72
N PHE A 457 11.28 -13.20 8.88
CA PHE A 457 11.24 -13.64 7.49
C PHE A 457 12.35 -13.01 6.63
N PHE A 458 12.68 -11.72 6.80
CA PHE A 458 13.81 -11.11 6.09
C PHE A 458 15.16 -11.73 6.50
N VAL A 459 15.36 -12.05 7.78
CA VAL A 459 16.57 -12.76 8.25
C VAL A 459 16.61 -14.21 7.75
N GLN A 460 15.45 -14.86 7.58
CA GLN A 460 15.39 -16.18 6.94
C GLN A 460 15.73 -16.10 5.45
N ALA A 461 15.19 -15.13 4.72
CA ALA A 461 15.53 -14.88 3.31
C ALA A 461 17.04 -14.64 3.13
N LEU A 462 17.64 -13.78 3.96
CA LEU A 462 19.09 -13.52 3.98
C LEU A 462 19.96 -14.70 4.44
N ARG A 463 19.36 -15.74 5.04
CA ARG A 463 20.07 -17.00 5.31
C ARG A 463 20.09 -17.92 4.08
N MET A 464 19.09 -17.83 3.22
CA MET A 464 19.01 -18.60 1.96
C MET A 464 19.79 -17.91 0.83
N ALA A 465 19.73 -16.58 0.76
CA ALA A 465 20.46 -15.74 -0.20
C ALA A 465 21.04 -14.49 0.52
N PRO A 466 22.31 -14.54 1.01
CA PRO A 466 22.94 -13.44 1.74
C PRO A 466 23.13 -12.14 0.93
N ASP A 467 23.13 -12.28 -0.39
CA ASP A 467 23.25 -11.24 -1.42
C ASP A 467 21.89 -10.62 -1.83
N HIS A 468 20.77 -11.07 -1.27
CA HIS A 468 19.44 -10.59 -1.61
C HIS A 468 19.19 -9.13 -1.15
N GLU A 469 19.53 -8.19 -2.04
CA GLU A 469 19.52 -6.74 -1.79
C GLU A 469 18.21 -6.23 -1.19
N LYS A 470 17.07 -6.65 -1.77
CA LYS A 470 15.72 -6.24 -1.33
C LYS A 470 15.45 -6.64 0.12
N ALA A 471 15.77 -7.88 0.50
CA ALA A 471 15.63 -8.34 1.88
C ALA A 471 16.63 -7.67 2.83
N CYS A 472 17.85 -7.36 2.37
CA CYS A 472 18.84 -6.62 3.15
C CYS A 472 18.35 -5.21 3.50
N LEU A 473 17.85 -4.47 2.49
CA LEU A 473 17.28 -3.14 2.66
C LEU A 473 16.03 -3.16 3.55
N ALA A 474 15.08 -4.06 3.27
CA ALA A 474 13.85 -4.18 4.06
C ALA A 474 14.14 -4.59 5.51
N CYS A 475 15.10 -5.50 5.76
CA CYS A 475 15.53 -5.86 7.11
C CYS A 475 16.16 -4.67 7.85
N ARG A 476 16.98 -3.87 7.17
CA ARG A 476 17.61 -2.66 7.74
C ARG A 476 16.55 -1.62 8.10
N ASN A 477 15.65 -1.31 7.17
CA ASN A 477 14.59 -0.32 7.37
C ASN A 477 13.61 -0.77 8.46
N ALA A 478 13.20 -2.04 8.48
CA ALA A 478 12.35 -2.59 9.53
C ALA A 478 12.97 -2.49 10.94
N LYS A 479 14.26 -2.82 11.08
CA LYS A 479 14.99 -2.69 12.35
C LYS A 479 15.14 -1.23 12.78
N ALA A 480 15.54 -0.33 11.87
CA ALA A 480 15.71 1.09 12.16
C ALA A 480 14.37 1.78 12.51
N LEU A 481 13.30 1.46 11.79
CA LEU A 481 11.95 1.97 12.02
C LEU A 481 11.40 1.50 13.38
N LYS A 482 11.65 0.24 13.77
CA LYS A 482 11.35 -0.23 15.13
C LYS A 482 12.12 0.57 16.18
N ALA A 483 13.45 0.65 16.05
CA ALA A 483 14.31 1.34 17.01
C ALA A 483 13.90 2.81 17.21
N LYS A 484 13.81 3.61 16.15
CA LYS A 484 13.42 5.03 16.24
C LYS A 484 12.00 5.23 16.79
N LYS A 485 11.06 4.33 16.46
CA LYS A 485 9.72 4.32 17.08
C LYS A 485 9.79 4.06 18.58
N GLU A 486 10.64 3.14 19.05
CA GLU A 486 10.80 2.81 20.47
C GLU A 486 11.59 3.87 21.24
N ASP A 487 12.66 4.42 20.67
CA ASP A 487 13.42 5.54 21.24
C ASP A 487 12.56 6.81 21.38
N GLY A 488 11.76 7.15 20.36
CA GLY A 488 10.81 8.28 20.43
C GLY A 488 9.73 8.06 21.49
N ASN A 489 9.20 6.83 21.62
CA ASN A 489 8.27 6.45 22.68
C ASN A 489 8.91 6.55 24.08
N LYS A 490 10.21 6.25 24.20
CA LYS A 490 10.97 6.38 25.45
C LYS A 490 11.20 7.86 25.81
N ALA A 491 11.73 8.67 24.89
CA ALA A 491 11.96 10.10 25.09
C ALA A 491 10.66 10.84 25.46
N PHE A 492 9.52 10.45 24.88
CA PHE A 492 8.21 10.98 25.25
C PHE A 492 7.80 10.65 26.69
N LYS A 493 8.04 9.42 27.16
CA LYS A 493 7.77 9.00 28.56
C LYS A 493 8.70 9.69 29.56
N GLU A 494 9.94 9.98 29.15
CA GLU A 494 10.93 10.74 29.92
C GLU A 494 10.66 12.26 29.92
N GLY A 495 9.62 12.72 29.22
CA GLY A 495 9.26 14.15 29.12
C GLY A 495 10.16 14.97 28.18
N ASN A 496 11.14 14.34 27.52
CA ASN A 496 12.01 15.00 26.55
C ASN A 496 11.31 15.12 25.18
N TYR A 497 10.29 15.98 25.14
CA TYR A 497 9.42 16.17 23.98
C TYR A 497 10.18 16.65 22.72
N LYS A 498 11.28 17.40 22.85
CA LYS A 498 12.09 17.83 21.69
C LYS A 498 12.77 16.63 21.01
N LEU A 499 13.47 15.80 21.79
CA LEU A 499 14.10 14.58 21.29
C LEU A 499 13.06 13.60 20.73
N ALA A 500 11.88 13.51 21.34
CA ALA A 500 10.78 12.68 20.81
C ALA A 500 10.29 13.17 19.44
N TYR A 501 10.15 14.49 19.24
CA TYR A 501 9.80 15.08 17.94
C TYR A 501 10.83 14.74 16.85
N GLU A 502 12.12 14.90 17.19
CA GLU A 502 13.25 14.61 16.30
C GLU A 502 13.25 13.12 15.90
N LEU A 503 13.19 12.21 16.87
CA LEU A 503 13.19 10.76 16.64
C LEU A 503 11.98 10.27 15.81
N TYR A 504 10.78 10.82 16.03
CA TYR A 504 9.63 10.49 15.16
C TYR A 504 9.77 11.07 13.75
N THR A 505 10.40 12.24 13.61
CA THR A 505 10.67 12.85 12.29
C THR A 505 11.70 12.06 11.50
N GLU A 506 12.76 11.57 12.17
CA GLU A 506 13.70 10.61 11.58
C GLU A 506 13.02 9.30 11.20
N ALA A 507 12.15 8.76 12.06
CA ALA A 507 11.42 7.51 11.80
C ALA A 507 10.55 7.59 10.52
N LEU A 508 9.86 8.71 10.32
CA LEU A 508 9.06 8.98 9.10
C LEU A 508 9.93 9.04 7.82
N GLY A 509 11.22 9.31 7.94
CA GLY A 509 12.17 9.31 6.82
C GLY A 509 12.71 7.93 6.40
N ILE A 510 12.49 6.87 7.20
CA ILE A 510 13.08 5.53 6.96
C ILE A 510 12.34 4.76 5.87
N ASP A 511 11.00 4.78 5.88
CA ASP A 511 10.18 4.30 4.77
C ASP A 511 8.90 5.15 4.64
N PRO A 512 8.91 6.19 3.78
CA PRO A 512 7.71 6.99 3.49
C PRO A 512 6.52 6.18 2.96
N ASN A 513 6.74 4.96 2.45
CA ASN A 513 5.70 4.10 1.88
C ASN A 513 4.94 3.27 2.94
N ASN A 514 5.43 3.18 4.18
CA ASN A 514 4.79 2.38 5.22
C ASN A 514 3.59 3.11 5.84
N ILE A 515 2.48 3.18 5.08
CA ILE A 515 1.24 3.91 5.40
C ILE A 515 0.80 3.71 6.86
N LYS A 516 0.62 2.45 7.30
CA LYS A 516 0.12 2.11 8.64
C LYS A 516 1.08 2.52 9.77
N THR A 517 2.40 2.42 9.57
CA THR A 517 3.37 2.86 10.59
C THR A 517 3.51 4.37 10.60
N ASN A 518 3.49 5.01 9.44
CA ASN A 518 3.62 6.46 9.31
C ASN A 518 2.41 7.19 9.89
N ALA A 519 1.18 6.70 9.70
CA ALA A 519 0.00 7.24 10.38
C ALA A 519 0.14 7.23 11.92
N LYS A 520 0.70 6.16 12.49
CA LYS A 520 0.98 6.05 13.93
C LYS A 520 2.10 7.00 14.37
N LEU A 521 3.17 7.14 13.58
CA LEU A 521 4.27 8.07 13.86
C LEU A 521 3.81 9.54 13.80
N TYR A 522 3.02 9.92 12.80
CA TYR A 522 2.41 11.25 12.70
C TYR A 522 1.51 11.55 13.91
N CYS A 523 0.62 10.63 14.31
CA CYS A 523 -0.21 10.81 15.51
C CYS A 523 0.61 10.91 16.82
N ASN A 524 1.68 10.14 16.92
CA ASN A 524 2.64 10.25 18.03
C ASN A 524 3.34 11.63 18.02
N ARG A 525 3.79 12.14 16.86
CA ARG A 525 4.43 13.46 16.73
C ARG A 525 3.45 14.61 16.95
N GLY A 526 2.20 14.50 16.50
CA GLY A 526 1.13 15.44 16.85
C GLY A 526 0.84 15.46 18.37
N THR A 527 0.90 14.29 19.03
CA THR A 527 0.82 14.21 20.51
C THR A 527 2.01 14.92 21.18
N VAL A 528 3.22 14.87 20.59
CA VAL A 528 4.38 15.66 21.04
C VAL A 528 4.15 17.16 20.84
N ASN A 529 3.67 17.58 19.67
CA ASN A 529 3.39 19.00 19.35
C ASN A 529 2.37 19.60 20.33
N SER A 530 1.28 18.88 20.62
CA SER A 530 0.30 19.26 21.66
C SER A 530 0.96 19.47 23.04
N LYS A 531 1.88 18.59 23.46
CA LYS A 531 2.66 18.78 24.71
C LYS A 531 3.64 19.95 24.66
N LEU A 532 4.13 20.32 23.47
CA LEU A 532 4.94 21.51 23.22
C LEU A 532 4.11 22.80 23.03
N ARG A 533 2.78 22.75 23.22
CA ARG A 533 1.82 23.85 22.94
C ARG A 533 1.80 24.33 21.47
N LYS A 534 2.28 23.47 20.56
CA LYS A 534 2.24 23.62 19.11
C LYS A 534 0.96 22.98 18.57
N LEU A 535 -0.18 23.67 18.75
CA LEU A 535 -1.50 23.08 18.47
C LEU A 535 -1.78 22.96 16.97
N GLU A 536 -1.43 23.96 16.16
CA GLU A 536 -1.61 23.90 14.70
C GLU A 536 -0.71 22.80 14.09
N GLU A 537 0.56 22.69 14.51
CA GLU A 537 1.42 21.58 14.04
C GLU A 537 0.98 20.21 14.58
N ALA A 538 0.16 20.16 15.65
CA ALA A 538 -0.49 18.93 16.09
C ALA A 538 -1.70 18.57 15.22
N ILE A 539 -2.49 19.57 14.79
CA ILE A 539 -3.61 19.42 13.85
C ILE A 539 -3.10 18.96 12.48
N ASP A 540 -2.02 19.55 11.98
CA ASP A 540 -1.36 19.13 10.72
C ASP A 540 -0.86 17.69 10.79
N ASP A 541 -0.12 17.31 11.84
CA ASP A 541 0.37 15.95 12.00
C ASP A 541 -0.77 14.93 12.12
N CYS A 542 -1.81 15.21 12.90
CA CYS A 542 -2.97 14.32 12.99
C CYS A 542 -3.77 14.28 11.68
N THR A 543 -3.82 15.37 10.92
CA THR A 543 -4.43 15.42 9.58
C THR A 543 -3.63 14.60 8.58
N ASN A 544 -2.30 14.60 8.66
CA ASN A 544 -1.45 13.75 7.81
C ASN A 544 -1.54 12.27 8.21
N ALA A 545 -1.72 11.95 9.49
CA ALA A 545 -2.07 10.60 9.92
C ALA A 545 -3.40 10.12 9.33
N VAL A 546 -4.45 10.96 9.38
CA VAL A 546 -5.78 10.67 8.82
C VAL A 546 -5.77 10.54 7.28
N LYS A 547 -4.95 11.31 6.56
CA LYS A 547 -4.76 11.18 5.10
C LYS A 547 -4.12 9.85 4.69
N LEU A 548 -3.36 9.21 5.59
CA LEU A 548 -2.69 7.93 5.35
C LEU A 548 -3.57 6.75 5.77
N ASP A 549 -4.17 6.82 6.97
CA ASP A 549 -5.03 5.77 7.51
C ASP A 549 -6.30 6.41 8.10
N ASP A 550 -7.36 6.44 7.29
CA ASP A 550 -8.66 7.01 7.68
C ASP A 550 -9.44 6.10 8.63
N THR A 551 -8.95 4.89 8.90
CA THR A 551 -9.45 3.97 9.93
C THR A 551 -8.79 4.23 11.29
N TYR A 552 -7.73 5.04 11.34
CA TYR A 552 -6.95 5.25 12.56
C TYR A 552 -7.59 6.28 13.51
N ILE A 553 -8.66 5.83 14.18
CA ILE A 553 -9.48 6.55 15.18
C ILE A 553 -8.66 7.39 16.19
N LYS A 554 -7.47 6.94 16.58
CA LYS A 554 -6.61 7.68 17.52
C LYS A 554 -6.11 9.02 16.97
N ALA A 555 -5.92 9.14 15.65
CA ALA A 555 -5.57 10.40 15.01
C ALA A 555 -6.77 11.37 15.03
N TYR A 556 -7.98 10.90 14.76
CA TYR A 556 -9.21 11.68 14.89
C TYR A 556 -9.42 12.17 16.33
N LEU A 557 -9.32 11.29 17.35
CA LEU A 557 -9.42 11.68 18.76
C LEU A 557 -8.37 12.73 19.17
N ARG A 558 -7.14 12.64 18.64
CA ARG A 558 -6.09 13.63 18.90
C ARG A 558 -6.37 14.97 18.21
N ARG A 559 -6.81 14.94 16.96
CA ARG A 559 -7.14 16.16 16.19
C ARG A 559 -8.37 16.87 16.76
N ALA A 560 -9.42 16.13 17.09
CA ALA A 560 -10.62 16.64 17.75
C ALA A 560 -10.29 17.33 19.08
N GLN A 561 -9.39 16.77 19.90
CA GLN A 561 -8.91 17.46 21.11
C GLN A 561 -8.13 18.74 20.78
N CYS A 562 -7.28 18.74 19.76
CA CYS A 562 -6.58 19.96 19.36
C CYS A 562 -7.55 21.03 18.82
N TYR A 563 -8.60 20.66 18.10
CA TYR A 563 -9.68 21.55 17.68
C TYR A 563 -10.50 22.10 18.87
N MET A 564 -10.71 21.32 19.93
CA MET A 564 -11.28 21.85 21.18
C MET A 564 -10.32 22.85 21.85
N ASP A 565 -9.02 22.56 21.86
CA ASP A 565 -7.98 23.42 22.44
C ASP A 565 -7.74 24.71 21.63
N THR A 566 -8.12 24.76 20.34
CA THR A 566 -8.05 25.96 19.47
C THR A 566 -9.42 26.61 19.18
N GLU A 567 -10.46 26.24 19.93
CA GLU A 567 -11.85 26.75 19.80
C GLU A 567 -12.52 26.49 18.44
N GLN A 568 -11.96 25.60 17.62
CA GLN A 568 -12.50 25.14 16.32
C GLN A 568 -13.58 24.06 16.52
N TYR A 569 -14.61 24.37 17.32
CA TYR A 569 -15.59 23.41 17.83
C TYR A 569 -16.39 22.68 16.74
N GLU A 570 -16.58 23.28 15.56
CA GLU A 570 -17.26 22.63 14.42
C GLU A 570 -16.45 21.44 13.87
N ASP A 571 -15.13 21.56 13.85
CA ASP A 571 -14.21 20.53 13.36
C ASP A 571 -14.00 19.45 14.43
N ALA A 572 -13.97 19.84 15.71
CA ALA A 572 -14.00 18.90 16.83
C ALA A 572 -15.26 18.02 16.82
N VAL A 573 -16.45 18.60 16.61
CA VAL A 573 -17.71 17.84 16.50
C VAL A 573 -17.67 16.88 15.32
N ARG A 574 -17.21 17.31 14.14
CA ARG A 574 -17.10 16.44 12.95
C ARG A 574 -16.19 15.23 13.18
N ASP A 575 -15.02 15.43 13.80
CA ASP A 575 -14.09 14.34 14.10
C ASP A 575 -14.63 13.40 15.20
N TYR A 576 -15.17 13.95 16.30
CA TYR A 576 -15.79 13.12 17.35
C TYR A 576 -17.03 12.36 16.84
N GLU A 577 -17.76 12.90 15.86
CA GLU A 577 -18.87 12.19 15.24
C GLU A 577 -18.38 11.00 14.40
N LYS A 578 -17.37 11.16 13.52
CA LYS A 578 -16.79 9.99 12.80
C LYS A 578 -16.26 8.96 13.80
N VAL A 579 -15.64 9.38 14.89
CA VAL A 579 -15.18 8.47 15.95
C VAL A 579 -16.34 7.70 16.57
N TYR A 580 -17.43 8.37 17.00
CA TYR A 580 -18.58 7.70 17.61
C TYR A 580 -19.41 6.85 16.63
N GLN A 581 -19.48 7.24 15.36
CA GLN A 581 -20.08 6.41 14.30
C GLN A 581 -19.31 5.09 14.11
N THR A 582 -17.97 5.13 14.21
CA THR A 582 -17.09 3.96 14.05
C THR A 582 -17.02 3.09 15.32
N GLU A 583 -16.81 3.72 16.48
CA GLU A 583 -16.73 3.10 17.80
C GLU A 583 -17.83 3.67 18.71
N LYS A 584 -18.95 2.94 18.85
CA LYS A 584 -20.15 3.39 19.60
C LYS A 584 -19.98 3.27 21.13
N THR A 585 -18.88 3.76 21.68
CA THR A 585 -18.57 3.72 23.11
C THR A 585 -19.30 4.83 23.89
N LYS A 586 -19.46 4.64 25.21
CA LYS A 586 -19.99 5.69 26.10
C LYS A 586 -19.04 6.89 26.21
N GLU A 587 -17.74 6.65 26.15
CA GLU A 587 -16.70 7.69 26.23
C GLU A 587 -16.74 8.61 25.01
N HIS A 588 -16.79 8.04 23.79
CA HIS A 588 -16.85 8.82 22.56
C HIS A 588 -18.18 9.58 22.44
N LYS A 589 -19.29 9.00 22.92
CA LYS A 589 -20.57 9.71 23.04
C LYS A 589 -20.47 10.92 23.99
N GLN A 590 -19.74 10.80 25.09
CA GLN A 590 -19.54 11.92 26.02
C GLN A 590 -18.63 12.99 25.44
N LEU A 591 -17.55 12.62 24.74
CA LEU A 591 -16.67 13.57 24.04
C LEU A 591 -17.45 14.34 22.96
N LEU A 592 -18.27 13.65 22.16
CA LEU A 592 -19.17 14.28 21.19
C LEU A 592 -20.19 15.21 21.86
N LYS A 593 -20.84 14.81 22.96
CA LYS A 593 -21.75 15.70 23.72
C LYS A 593 -21.02 16.93 24.24
N ASN A 594 -19.82 16.79 24.79
CA ASN A 594 -19.02 17.91 25.29
C ASN A 594 -18.69 18.89 24.16
N ALA A 595 -18.21 18.39 23.01
CA ALA A 595 -17.92 19.23 21.85
C ALA A 595 -19.17 19.95 21.30
N GLN A 596 -20.33 19.27 21.28
CA GLN A 596 -21.60 19.88 20.92
C GLN A 596 -22.05 20.97 21.90
N VAL A 597 -21.79 20.81 23.20
CA VAL A 597 -22.08 21.83 24.23
C VAL A 597 -21.16 23.06 24.07
N GLU A 598 -19.86 22.89 23.86
CA GLU A 598 -18.96 24.03 23.59
C GLU A 598 -19.25 24.71 22.24
N LEU A 599 -19.69 23.95 21.23
CA LEU A 599 -20.19 24.51 19.96
C LEU A 599 -21.48 25.34 20.15
N LYS A 600 -22.39 24.91 21.05
CA LYS A 600 -23.56 25.72 21.44
C LYS A 600 -23.15 26.98 22.22
N LYS A 601 -22.19 26.88 23.15
CA LYS A 601 -21.69 28.01 23.95
C LYS A 601 -21.03 29.08 23.08
N SER A 602 -20.16 28.70 22.16
CA SER A 602 -19.48 29.62 21.23
C SER A 602 -20.44 30.29 20.24
N LYS A 603 -21.54 29.62 19.87
CA LYS A 603 -22.63 30.19 19.05
C LYS A 603 -23.72 30.93 19.85
N ARG A 604 -23.60 31.01 21.18
CA ARG A 604 -24.62 31.58 22.07
C ARG A 604 -24.70 33.09 21.89
N LYS A 605 -25.89 33.59 21.54
CA LYS A 605 -26.18 35.04 21.43
C LYS A 605 -26.03 35.71 22.80
N ASP A 606 -25.27 36.80 22.89
CA ASP A 606 -25.23 37.62 24.11
C ASP A 606 -26.42 38.59 24.15
N TYR A 607 -27.51 38.16 24.80
CA TYR A 607 -28.75 38.93 24.88
C TYR A 607 -28.59 40.29 25.59
N TYR A 608 -27.66 40.42 26.55
CA TYR A 608 -27.39 41.71 27.21
C TYR A 608 -26.81 42.72 26.22
N LYS A 609 -25.88 42.28 25.37
CA LYS A 609 -25.28 43.08 24.29
C LYS A 609 -26.28 43.40 23.17
N ILE A 610 -27.21 42.49 22.87
CA ILE A 610 -28.30 42.67 21.90
C ILE A 610 -29.34 43.70 22.37
N LEU A 611 -29.60 43.83 23.68
CA LEU A 611 -30.40 44.94 24.22
C LEU A 611 -29.57 46.21 24.52
N GLY A 612 -28.26 46.07 24.77
CA GLY A 612 -27.38 47.18 25.14
C GLY A 612 -27.50 47.59 26.60
N VAL A 613 -27.67 46.62 27.48
CA VAL A 613 -27.78 46.77 28.94
C VAL A 613 -26.69 45.98 29.65
N ASP A 614 -26.35 46.36 30.88
CA ASP A 614 -25.44 45.56 31.71
C ASP A 614 -26.10 44.27 32.21
N LYS A 615 -25.30 43.28 32.62
CA LYS A 615 -25.80 42.03 33.23
C LYS A 615 -26.62 42.29 34.50
N ASN A 616 -26.21 43.28 35.29
CA ASN A 616 -26.89 43.69 36.52
C ASN A 616 -28.13 44.56 36.27
N ALA A 617 -28.50 44.84 35.01
CA ALA A 617 -29.63 45.71 34.70
C ALA A 617 -30.97 45.18 35.28
N SER A 618 -31.74 46.13 35.80
CA SER A 618 -33.08 45.91 36.33
C SER A 618 -34.09 45.57 35.22
N GLU A 619 -35.22 44.97 35.62
CA GLU A 619 -36.29 44.58 34.70
C GLU A 619 -36.83 45.78 33.90
N ASP A 620 -36.90 46.96 34.52
CA ASP A 620 -37.41 48.18 33.87
C ASP A 620 -36.39 48.84 32.93
N GLU A 621 -35.09 48.70 33.21
CA GLU A 621 -34.03 49.06 32.25
C GLU A 621 -34.04 48.14 31.03
N ILE A 622 -34.24 46.82 31.25
CA ILE A 622 -34.40 45.83 30.18
C ILE A 622 -35.63 46.17 29.32
N LYS A 623 -36.79 46.47 29.92
CA LYS A 623 -38.01 46.94 29.21
C LYS A 623 -37.77 48.26 28.45
N LYS A 624 -37.04 49.22 29.05
CA LYS A 624 -36.74 50.53 28.46
C LYS A 624 -35.78 50.41 27.27
N ALA A 625 -34.78 49.54 27.36
CA ALA A 625 -33.85 49.23 26.29
C ALA A 625 -34.53 48.48 25.14
N TYR A 626 -35.38 47.49 25.44
CA TYR A 626 -36.21 46.80 24.45
C TYR A 626 -37.08 47.79 23.66
N ARG A 627 -37.89 48.64 24.34
CA ARG A 627 -38.70 49.68 23.66
C ARG A 627 -37.85 50.56 22.74
N LYS A 628 -36.67 50.98 23.19
CA LYS A 628 -35.75 51.82 22.40
C LYS A 628 -35.22 51.09 21.15
N ARG A 629 -34.78 49.83 21.27
CA ARG A 629 -34.24 49.06 20.13
C ARG A 629 -35.32 48.55 19.18
N ALA A 630 -36.48 48.12 19.69
CA ALA A 630 -37.64 47.77 18.87
C ALA A 630 -38.07 48.93 17.95
N LEU A 631 -38.14 50.16 18.48
CA LEU A 631 -38.47 51.37 17.69
C LEU A 631 -37.37 51.78 16.68
N MET A 632 -36.13 51.32 16.86
CA MET A 632 -35.03 51.58 15.91
C MET A 632 -34.99 50.56 14.77
N HIS A 633 -35.33 49.29 15.04
CA HIS A 633 -35.27 48.20 14.05
C HIS A 633 -36.64 47.81 13.48
N HIS A 634 -37.72 48.54 13.79
CA HIS A 634 -39.08 48.23 13.35
C HIS A 634 -39.20 48.16 11.81
N PRO A 635 -39.85 47.14 11.22
CA PRO A 635 -39.91 46.96 9.77
C PRO A 635 -40.41 48.20 9.02
N ASP A 636 -41.52 48.81 9.48
CA ASP A 636 -42.15 49.99 8.87
C ASP A 636 -41.18 51.17 8.72
N ARG A 637 -40.24 51.32 9.66
CA ARG A 637 -39.23 52.40 9.67
C ARG A 637 -38.19 52.24 8.57
N HIS A 638 -37.99 51.02 8.07
CA HIS A 638 -37.03 50.66 7.03
C HIS A 638 -37.71 50.19 5.73
N SER A 639 -39.02 50.37 5.62
CA SER A 639 -39.83 50.03 4.44
C SER A 639 -39.39 50.71 3.14
N GLY A 640 -38.68 51.84 3.22
CA GLY A 640 -38.07 52.54 2.09
C GLY A 640 -36.56 52.29 1.89
N ALA A 641 -35.97 51.31 2.61
CA ALA A 641 -34.56 50.95 2.47
C ALA A 641 -34.32 49.95 1.32
N SER A 642 -33.06 49.58 1.06
CA SER A 642 -32.78 48.45 0.16
C SER A 642 -33.23 47.13 0.80
N ALA A 643 -33.61 46.14 -0.02
CA ALA A 643 -34.09 44.84 0.46
C ALA A 643 -33.07 44.10 1.35
N GLU A 644 -31.77 44.36 1.18
CA GLU A 644 -30.71 43.82 2.04
C GLU A 644 -30.74 44.46 3.43
N VAL A 645 -30.85 45.80 3.50
CA VAL A 645 -30.94 46.54 4.76
C VAL A 645 -32.25 46.23 5.50
N GLN A 646 -33.39 46.17 4.80
CA GLN A 646 -34.66 45.76 5.40
C GLN A 646 -34.54 44.38 6.06
N LYS A 647 -33.97 43.39 5.35
CA LYS A 647 -33.76 42.02 5.85
C LYS A 647 -32.81 41.97 7.05
N GLU A 648 -31.80 42.83 7.10
CA GLU A 648 -30.94 42.98 8.28
C GLU A 648 -31.67 43.60 9.48
N GLU A 649 -32.44 44.65 9.28
CA GLU A 649 -33.16 45.34 10.36
C GLU A 649 -34.29 44.45 10.92
N GLU A 650 -35.02 43.73 10.07
CA GLU A 650 -35.97 42.67 10.49
C GLU A 650 -35.28 41.57 11.32
N LYS A 651 -34.05 41.19 10.97
CA LYS A 651 -33.27 40.21 11.76
C LYS A 651 -32.89 40.80 13.13
N LYS A 652 -32.41 42.05 13.18
CA LYS A 652 -32.06 42.75 14.43
C LYS A 652 -33.30 42.93 15.32
N PHE A 653 -34.46 43.21 14.75
CA PHE A 653 -35.74 43.28 15.46
C PHE A 653 -36.13 41.95 16.11
N LYS A 654 -36.02 40.84 15.36
CA LYS A 654 -36.25 39.48 15.89
C LYS A 654 -35.27 39.14 17.02
N GLU A 655 -33.98 39.42 16.85
CA GLU A 655 -32.96 39.20 17.88
C GLU A 655 -33.21 40.03 19.15
N VAL A 656 -33.70 41.28 19.02
CA VAL A 656 -34.10 42.14 20.14
C VAL A 656 -35.36 41.60 20.84
N GLY A 657 -36.31 41.00 20.11
CA GLY A 657 -37.48 40.32 20.67
C GLY A 657 -37.13 39.03 21.42
N GLU A 658 -36.25 38.19 20.87
CA GLU A 658 -35.68 37.02 21.56
C GLU A 658 -35.01 37.45 22.88
N ALA A 659 -34.09 38.43 22.81
CA ALA A 659 -33.32 38.91 23.95
C ALA A 659 -34.22 39.43 25.08
N PHE A 660 -35.25 40.21 24.75
CA PHE A 660 -36.22 40.67 25.74
C PHE A 660 -37.03 39.51 26.35
N THR A 661 -37.40 38.50 25.56
CA THR A 661 -38.21 37.35 26.02
C THR A 661 -37.46 36.45 27.00
N ILE A 662 -36.12 36.37 26.88
CA ILE A 662 -35.26 35.64 27.82
C ILE A 662 -34.93 36.48 29.06
N LEU A 663 -34.65 37.78 28.90
CA LEU A 663 -34.16 38.63 29.99
C LEU A 663 -35.26 39.29 30.85
N SER A 664 -36.52 39.33 30.39
CA SER A 664 -37.64 39.91 31.15
C SER A 664 -38.32 38.96 32.14
N ASP A 665 -38.27 37.65 31.90
CA ASP A 665 -38.77 36.63 32.83
C ASP A 665 -37.64 36.25 33.82
N PRO A 666 -37.79 36.48 35.14
CA PRO A 666 -36.75 36.17 36.12
C PRO A 666 -36.27 34.72 36.11
N LYS A 667 -37.13 33.75 35.74
CA LYS A 667 -36.76 32.33 35.66
C LYS A 667 -35.94 32.04 34.41
N LYS A 668 -36.26 32.66 33.28
CA LYS A 668 -35.47 32.53 32.03
C LYS A 668 -34.15 33.28 32.14
N LYS A 669 -34.15 34.49 32.73
CA LYS A 669 -32.94 35.25 33.07
C LYS A 669 -32.02 34.39 33.95
N ALA A 670 -32.52 33.81 35.03
CA ALA A 670 -31.72 32.93 35.90
C ALA A 670 -31.18 31.67 35.19
N ARG A 671 -31.97 31.01 34.33
CA ARG A 671 -31.52 29.87 33.51
C ARG A 671 -30.43 30.26 32.50
N TYR A 672 -30.56 31.43 31.88
CA TYR A 672 -29.56 31.97 30.95
C TYR A 672 -28.28 32.42 31.69
N ASP A 673 -28.39 33.10 32.82
CA ASP A 673 -27.24 33.54 33.62
C ASP A 673 -26.45 32.36 34.22
N SER A 674 -27.13 31.24 34.50
CA SER A 674 -26.51 29.99 34.97
C SER A 674 -26.07 29.03 33.85
N GLY A 675 -26.43 29.28 32.59
CA GLY A 675 -26.08 28.43 31.43
C GLY A 675 -26.87 27.12 31.33
N GLN A 676 -27.93 26.95 32.12
CA GLN A 676 -28.75 25.72 32.16
C GLN A 676 -29.66 25.57 30.92
N ASP A 677 -29.89 26.65 30.17
CA ASP A 677 -30.54 26.65 28.86
C ASP A 677 -29.84 25.75 27.83
N LEU A 678 -28.55 25.44 28.01
CA LEU A 678 -27.77 24.64 27.06
C LEU A 678 -27.89 23.12 27.27
N GLU A 679 -28.46 22.68 28.40
CA GLU A 679 -28.52 21.26 28.77
C GLU A 679 -29.87 20.58 28.47
N GLU A 680 -30.96 21.35 28.34
CA GLU A 680 -32.35 20.83 28.34
C GLU A 680 -32.98 20.65 26.93
N ASP A 681 -32.17 20.65 25.86
CA ASP A 681 -32.61 20.40 24.46
C ASP A 681 -32.97 18.92 24.18
N GLY A 682 -33.89 18.37 24.97
CA GLY A 682 -34.63 17.15 24.70
C GLY A 682 -36.11 17.39 24.35
N LEU A 683 -36.59 18.64 24.46
CA LEU A 683 -38.00 19.00 24.34
C LEU A 683 -38.23 20.14 23.34
N ASN A 684 -38.73 19.73 22.18
CA ASN A 684 -39.43 20.47 21.14
C ASN A 684 -40.03 21.83 21.56
N MET A 685 -39.35 22.95 21.24
CA MET A 685 -39.92 24.30 21.31
C MET A 685 -40.50 24.69 19.95
N GLY A 686 -41.82 24.85 19.88
CA GLY A 686 -42.56 25.21 18.67
C GLY A 686 -42.50 26.71 18.32
N ASP A 687 -43.20 27.07 17.24
CA ASP A 687 -43.20 28.41 16.62
C ASP A 687 -43.34 29.58 17.60
N PHE A 688 -42.54 30.62 17.37
CA PHE A 688 -42.48 31.83 18.21
C PHE A 688 -42.90 33.07 17.41
N ASP A 689 -44.17 33.47 17.52
CA ASP A 689 -44.69 34.67 16.87
C ASP A 689 -44.41 35.96 17.67
N ALA A 690 -43.39 36.70 17.23
CA ALA A 690 -43.01 37.99 17.81
C ALA A 690 -44.11 39.07 17.72
N ASN A 691 -45.05 38.98 16.78
CA ASN A 691 -46.09 40.00 16.62
C ASN A 691 -47.10 40.00 17.77
N ASN A 692 -47.35 38.84 18.41
CA ASN A 692 -48.27 38.77 19.54
C ASN A 692 -47.72 39.46 20.79
N ILE A 693 -46.40 39.41 21.03
CA ILE A 693 -45.76 40.14 22.13
C ILE A 693 -45.78 41.64 21.86
N PHE A 694 -45.56 42.07 20.62
CA PHE A 694 -45.66 43.48 20.25
C PHE A 694 -47.09 44.03 20.46
N LYS A 695 -48.12 43.30 20.01
CA LYS A 695 -49.53 43.63 20.26
C LYS A 695 -49.87 43.64 21.76
N ALA A 696 -49.35 42.71 22.55
CA ALA A 696 -49.60 42.67 24.00
C ALA A 696 -49.00 43.87 24.75
N PHE A 697 -47.88 44.45 24.28
CA PHE A 697 -47.22 45.57 24.96
C PHE A 697 -47.56 46.96 24.39
N PHE A 698 -47.85 47.08 23.10
CA PHE A 698 -48.18 48.35 22.43
C PHE A 698 -49.65 48.50 22.05
N GLY A 699 -50.46 47.43 22.12
CA GLY A 699 -51.89 47.43 21.75
C GLY A 699 -52.87 47.39 22.94
N GLY A 700 -52.39 47.52 24.18
CA GLY A 700 -53.25 47.58 25.36
C GLY A 700 -53.95 48.94 25.52
N PRO A 701 -55.21 49.00 26.00
CA PRO A 701 -55.98 50.25 26.15
C PRO A 701 -55.55 51.07 27.38
N GLY A 702 -54.27 51.43 27.45
CA GLY A 702 -53.62 52.13 28.57
C GLY A 702 -52.54 53.09 28.08
N GLY A 703 -52.90 53.97 27.14
CA GLY A 703 -51.96 54.91 26.51
C GLY A 703 -51.39 55.93 27.49
N PHE A 704 -50.11 55.79 27.84
CA PHE A 704 -49.35 56.84 28.51
C PHE A 704 -49.11 58.00 27.54
N SER A 705 -49.91 59.05 27.67
CA SER A 705 -49.71 60.30 26.93
C SER A 705 -48.37 60.94 27.31
N PHE A 706 -47.58 61.32 26.31
CA PHE A 706 -46.37 62.11 26.51
C PHE A 706 -46.69 63.57 26.20
N GLU A 707 -46.87 64.38 27.24
CA GLU A 707 -47.22 65.80 27.12
C GLU A 707 -46.02 66.63 26.64
N ALA A 708 -45.79 66.60 25.32
CA ALA A 708 -44.84 67.46 24.62
C ALA A 708 -45.61 68.50 23.80
N SER A 709 -45.48 69.77 24.17
CA SER A 709 -46.19 70.86 23.49
C SER A 709 -45.63 71.09 22.06
N GLY A 710 -46.42 70.73 21.05
CA GLY A 710 -46.10 70.92 19.63
C GLY A 710 -47.25 70.45 18.73
N PRO A 711 -47.64 71.20 17.68
CA PRO A 711 -48.80 70.85 16.85
C PRO A 711 -48.45 69.80 15.79
N GLY A 712 -49.08 68.61 15.87
CA GLY A 712 -48.82 67.51 14.94
C GLY A 712 -49.79 66.33 15.10
N ASN A 713 -51.08 66.54 14.85
CA ASN A 713 -52.11 65.52 15.08
C ASN A 713 -52.18 64.50 13.94
N PHE A 714 -51.55 63.32 14.10
CA PHE A 714 -51.65 62.20 13.16
C PHE A 714 -52.39 61.01 13.77
N PHE A 715 -53.44 60.58 13.09
CA PHE A 715 -54.27 59.42 13.43
C PHE A 715 -54.15 58.41 12.29
N PHE A 716 -53.88 57.14 12.60
CA PHE A 716 -53.76 56.07 11.60
C PHE A 716 -54.79 54.98 11.85
N GLN A 717 -55.51 54.62 10.80
CA GLN A 717 -56.48 53.53 10.75
C GLN A 717 -55.92 52.44 9.85
N PHE A 718 -55.77 51.22 10.38
CA PHE A 718 -55.32 50.06 9.60
C PHE A 718 -56.49 49.45 8.80
N GLY A 719 -56.15 48.91 7.64
CA GLY A 719 -56.98 48.01 6.82
C GLY A 719 -56.16 46.80 6.39
#